data_AF-A0A5J4WA66-F1
#
_entry.id   AF-A0A5J4WA66-F1
#
_cell.length_a   1.000
_cell.length_b   1.000
_cell.length_c   1.000
_cell.angle_alpha   90.00
_cell.angle_beta   90.00
_cell.angle_gamma   90.00
#
_symmetry.space_group_name_H-M   'P 1'
#
loop_
_entity.id
_entity.type
_entity.pdbx_description
1 polymer ?
#
loop_
_entity_poly.entity_id
_entity_poly.type
_entity_poly.pdbx_seq_one_letter_code
_entity_poly.pdbx_strand_id
1 'polypeptide(L)'
;MTTEESTSVQTISNESINVKYITLEKGPKRQYNRKSKTDDKTKKLMDKLLEEQELARIKREQDEFDAQKKEVEEQEFTRHIIEDIAQKKLKKQEKQEQQIEMDQFLEKLIPIAAQMKEETVSKTIMERVKNAMINTVNYTKIGQKEGEKKQVTGKLIDLALVEDGDLCVIDFDINKKLSIENTDKIRQNIIDNMLPANVGLVKTAYGGLHAYCNRDGYTLPSNRCVKCIVLDNIEIDIFGQMFKYKEHGGMEQKELVQNRIVGPNSSFRETKNNKRETLKYEAINDWANMTHLASLREILDSWNVDIEIPFKDYIDKVNMREFGWQITEEGTIDKMSDEIAQACVNGLKNLEIHNYPQPINMEVSLLSIFSGLYGITNEQIRAEGMKNIRQFNKLTSNAEKNYGETSFNGERKLNPWILTKILRYHNKDYYEQTIKPLLKQNYEVKKQQKISDTVQQIEKYEIDLKDQFTLIDVSSKALNGKYENKLELVAQDLLRIIKVIPCQNGWCFIIKEYDYFDKMGKKHITAIDALEQYHSLFEKIGMKFTSNNEGIFSVFQGFKYMQLDEVDQIKIEKFLGLVKDTISANDERNVGKKTETAIILKGLQGIGKNVFTNVLCELLAGYSSKNITDIDDLVGKFNTAIENKMLAIANEMKNFGE
;
A
#
# COMPACT_ATOMS: atom_id res chain seq x y z
N MET A 1 12.92 37.58 43.89
CA MET A 1 13.47 37.08 45.17
C MET A 1 13.88 35.64 44.95
N THR A 2 15.21 35.39 44.95
CA THR A 2 15.94 34.18 45.43
C THR A 2 15.27 32.82 45.22
N THR A 3 15.81 31.80 44.55
CA THR A 3 17.21 31.33 44.35
C THR A 3 17.12 30.17 43.34
N GLU A 4 17.86 30.22 42.22
CA GLU A 4 19.08 29.46 41.90
C GLU A 4 18.88 28.03 41.33
N GLU A 5 19.60 27.83 40.23
CA GLU A 5 19.73 26.66 39.35
C GLU A 5 20.53 25.52 40.02
N SER A 6 20.37 24.29 39.54
CA SER A 6 21.55 23.42 39.35
C SER A 6 21.33 22.35 38.28
N THR A 7 22.14 22.45 37.24
CA THR A 7 22.48 21.41 36.28
C THR A 7 23.81 20.77 36.67
N SER A 8 24.04 19.57 36.10
CA SER A 8 25.33 18.97 35.73
C SER A 8 25.98 17.93 36.67
N VAL A 9 25.98 16.70 36.15
CA VAL A 9 27.12 15.82 35.87
C VAL A 9 28.47 16.27 36.45
N GLN A 10 29.12 15.39 37.22
CA GLN A 10 30.58 15.34 37.23
C GLN A 10 31.13 13.94 37.47
N THR A 11 32.00 13.57 36.54
CA THR A 11 32.91 12.44 36.47
C THR A 11 34.12 12.65 37.39
N ILE A 12 34.74 11.52 37.70
CA ILE A 12 35.90 11.29 38.57
C ILE A 12 37.20 11.90 38.00
N SER A 13 38.03 12.51 38.86
CA SER A 13 39.50 12.49 38.73
C SER A 13 40.21 12.84 40.05
N ASN A 14 41.44 12.33 40.18
CA ASN A 14 42.27 12.08 41.36
C ASN A 14 42.90 13.30 42.08
N GLU A 15 43.56 12.96 43.21
CA GLU A 15 44.62 13.66 43.97
C GLU A 15 44.10 14.49 45.17
N SER A 16 44.60 14.40 46.41
CA SER A 16 45.88 13.93 46.95
C SER A 16 45.72 13.58 48.45
N ILE A 17 46.49 12.59 48.91
CA ILE A 17 46.52 12.09 50.29
C ILE A 17 47.42 13.01 51.13
N ASN A 18 46.90 13.52 52.26
CA ASN A 18 47.64 14.32 53.23
C ASN A 18 47.99 13.44 54.46
N VAL A 19 49.23 12.95 54.55
CA VAL A 19 49.72 12.16 55.71
C VAL A 19 50.46 13.07 56.68
N LYS A 20 50.04 13.09 57.96
CA LYS A 20 50.73 13.74 59.09
C LYS A 20 51.82 12.84 59.65
N TYR A 21 53.04 13.36 59.80
CA TYR A 21 54.13 12.73 60.55
C TYR A 21 54.06 13.07 62.04
N ILE A 22 54.31 12.08 62.91
CA ILE A 22 54.54 12.25 64.35
C ILE A 22 55.93 11.68 64.69
N THR A 23 56.76 12.51 65.28
CA THR A 23 58.14 12.23 65.73
C THR A 23 58.13 11.73 67.18
N LEU A 24 58.88 10.67 67.50
CA LEU A 24 59.08 10.18 68.87
C LEU A 24 60.45 10.61 69.40
N GLU A 25 60.46 11.47 70.41
CA GLU A 25 61.64 11.76 71.25
C GLU A 25 61.80 10.70 72.36
N LYS A 26 63.04 10.27 72.65
CA LYS A 26 63.38 9.44 73.81
C LYS A 26 64.27 10.21 74.78
N GLY A 27 63.73 10.54 75.96
CA GLY A 27 64.46 10.97 77.16
C GLY A 27 64.82 9.80 78.11
N PRO A 28 65.59 10.04 79.19
CA PRO A 28 66.81 9.28 79.49
C PRO A 28 66.69 8.22 80.60
N LYS A 29 67.57 7.21 80.57
CA LYS A 29 68.04 6.48 81.79
C LYS A 29 69.53 6.13 81.70
N ARG A 30 70.18 6.21 82.87
CA ARG A 30 71.63 6.29 83.13
C ARG A 30 72.39 4.95 83.01
N GLN A 31 73.68 5.10 82.69
CA GLN A 31 74.92 4.39 83.09
C GLN A 31 74.97 2.85 83.07
N TYR A 32 75.98 2.29 82.38
CA TYR A 32 77.20 1.75 83.02
C TYR A 32 78.32 1.56 81.98
N ASN A 33 79.54 1.94 82.35
CA ASN A 33 80.78 1.79 81.58
C ASN A 33 81.31 0.36 81.69
N ARG A 34 81.65 -0.30 80.57
CA ARG A 34 82.70 -1.32 80.55
C ARG A 34 83.36 -1.42 79.17
N LYS A 35 84.67 -1.23 79.15
CA LYS A 35 85.55 -1.31 77.97
C LYS A 35 85.69 -2.76 77.47
N SER A 36 85.58 -2.98 76.16
CA SER A 36 86.46 -3.90 75.40
C SER A 36 86.38 -3.62 73.90
N LYS A 37 87.55 -3.61 73.24
CA LYS A 37 87.72 -3.48 71.79
C LYS A 37 87.25 -4.76 71.08
N THR A 38 86.46 -4.63 70.03
CA THR A 38 86.29 -5.67 68.99
C THR A 38 85.74 -5.06 67.69
N ASP A 39 86.13 -5.68 66.57
CA ASP A 39 86.08 -5.22 65.17
C ASP A 39 84.76 -4.63 64.65
N ASP A 40 84.83 -3.39 64.17
CA ASP A 40 83.72 -2.56 63.66
C ASP A 40 83.15 -3.05 62.30
N LYS A 41 83.83 -3.99 61.63
CA LYS A 41 83.40 -4.59 60.35
C LYS A 41 82.39 -5.72 60.50
N THR A 42 82.49 -6.52 61.57
CA THR A 42 81.64 -7.71 61.76
C THR A 42 80.24 -7.33 62.23
N LYS A 43 80.13 -6.22 62.98
CA LYS A 43 78.85 -5.68 63.47
C LYS A 43 78.00 -5.07 62.34
N LYS A 44 78.62 -4.30 61.44
CA LYS A 44 77.96 -3.76 60.23
C LYS A 44 77.44 -4.84 59.28
N LEU A 45 78.13 -5.99 59.20
CA LEU A 45 77.68 -7.11 58.35
C LEU A 45 76.48 -7.83 58.98
N MET A 46 76.49 -8.04 60.30
CA MET A 46 75.39 -8.61 61.06
C MET A 46 74.13 -7.74 61.03
N ASP A 47 74.27 -6.41 61.17
CA ASP A 47 73.14 -5.48 61.13
C ASP A 47 72.49 -5.45 59.73
N LYS A 48 73.29 -5.51 58.65
CA LYS A 48 72.78 -5.64 57.27
C LYS A 48 72.05 -6.97 57.02
N LEU A 49 72.59 -8.07 57.53
CA LEU A 49 71.97 -9.39 57.42
C LEU A 49 70.64 -9.43 58.17
N LEU A 50 70.54 -8.76 59.31
CA LEU A 50 69.32 -8.64 60.10
C LEU A 50 68.26 -7.78 59.39
N GLU A 51 68.65 -6.65 58.80
CA GLU A 51 67.75 -5.82 57.97
C GLU A 51 67.23 -6.57 56.74
N GLU A 52 68.09 -7.31 56.04
CA GLU A 52 67.68 -8.14 54.89
C GLU A 52 66.72 -9.26 55.31
N GLN A 53 66.92 -9.87 56.48
CA GLN A 53 66.04 -10.90 57.02
C GLN A 53 64.66 -10.34 57.40
N GLU A 54 64.61 -9.14 57.98
CA GLU A 54 63.38 -8.47 58.37
C GLU A 54 62.59 -7.98 57.14
N LEU A 55 63.28 -7.43 56.13
CA LEU A 55 62.69 -7.09 54.82
C LEU A 55 62.10 -8.31 54.11
N ALA A 56 62.81 -9.45 54.15
CA ALA A 56 62.33 -10.71 53.58
C ALA A 56 61.15 -11.31 54.38
N ARG A 57 61.00 -10.97 55.66
CA ARG A 57 59.82 -11.34 56.47
C ARG A 57 58.62 -10.47 56.13
N ILE A 58 58.80 -9.14 56.10
CA ILE A 58 57.74 -8.18 55.74
C ILE A 58 57.22 -8.47 54.32
N LYS A 59 58.10 -8.76 53.37
CA LYS A 59 57.69 -9.10 52.01
C LYS A 59 56.85 -10.37 51.95
N ARG A 60 57.21 -11.41 52.70
CA ARG A 60 56.41 -12.64 52.79
C ARG A 60 55.06 -12.41 53.45
N GLU A 61 55.01 -11.66 54.55
CA GLU A 61 53.75 -11.30 55.22
C GLU A 61 52.83 -10.47 54.29
N GLN A 62 53.41 -9.58 53.47
CA GLN A 62 52.67 -8.80 52.47
C GLN A 62 52.15 -9.68 51.32
N ASP A 63 52.99 -10.56 50.77
CA ASP A 63 52.60 -11.49 49.70
C ASP A 63 51.50 -12.47 50.17
N GLU A 64 51.55 -12.90 51.43
CA GLU A 64 50.53 -13.77 52.04
C GLU A 64 49.21 -13.02 52.28
N PHE A 65 49.28 -11.76 52.71
CA PHE A 65 48.12 -10.87 52.84
C PHE A 65 47.47 -10.56 51.49
N ASP A 66 48.27 -10.26 50.46
CA ASP A 66 47.78 -9.97 49.11
C ASP A 66 47.16 -11.21 48.45
N ALA A 67 47.71 -12.41 48.70
CA ALA A 67 47.13 -13.67 48.27
C ALA A 67 45.76 -13.93 48.93
N GLN A 68 45.65 -13.74 50.25
CA GLN A 68 44.38 -13.88 50.97
C GLN A 68 43.33 -12.86 50.50
N LYS A 69 43.74 -11.61 50.29
CA LYS A 69 42.84 -10.56 49.79
C LYS A 69 42.29 -10.91 48.40
N LYS A 70 43.15 -11.41 47.51
CA LYS A 70 42.76 -11.81 46.16
C LYS A 70 41.81 -13.03 46.16
N GLU A 71 42.04 -13.98 47.06
CA GLU A 71 41.16 -15.14 47.24
C GLU A 71 39.78 -14.72 47.79
N VAL A 72 39.73 -13.76 48.73
CA VAL A 72 38.47 -13.19 49.24
C VAL A 72 37.72 -12.42 48.15
N GLU A 73 38.42 -11.60 47.35
CA GLU A 73 37.82 -10.86 46.22
C GLU A 73 37.26 -11.81 45.14
N GLU A 74 37.95 -12.91 44.81
CA GLU A 74 37.45 -13.93 43.87
C GLU A 74 36.23 -14.69 44.43
N GLN A 75 36.22 -15.01 45.73
CA GLN A 75 35.07 -15.62 46.38
C GLN A 75 33.85 -14.69 46.40
N GLU A 76 34.06 -13.39 46.63
CA GLU A 76 33.00 -12.38 46.64
C GLU A 76 32.44 -12.12 45.23
N PHE A 77 33.29 -12.09 44.20
CA PHE A 77 32.88 -12.01 42.80
C PHE A 77 32.07 -13.24 42.36
N THR A 78 32.52 -14.44 42.75
CA THR A 78 31.80 -15.69 42.44
C THR A 78 30.43 -15.73 43.12
N ARG A 79 30.34 -15.25 44.36
CA ARG A 79 29.08 -15.12 45.10
C ARG A 79 28.12 -14.17 44.40
N HIS A 80 28.59 -13.01 43.94
CA HIS A 80 27.78 -12.05 43.19
C HIS A 80 27.20 -12.66 41.90
N ILE A 81 27.99 -13.42 41.13
CA ILE A 81 27.50 -14.08 39.91
C ILE A 81 26.40 -15.12 40.23
N ILE A 82 26.56 -15.90 41.30
CA ILE A 82 25.58 -16.90 41.72
C ILE A 82 24.27 -16.23 42.16
N GLU A 83 24.35 -15.13 42.93
CA GLU A 83 23.19 -14.35 43.35
C GLU A 83 22.45 -13.74 42.13
N ASP A 84 23.18 -13.21 41.14
CA ASP A 84 22.61 -12.68 39.90
C ASP A 84 21.90 -13.76 39.05
N ILE A 85 22.49 -14.95 38.95
CA ILE A 85 21.87 -16.10 38.26
C ILE A 85 20.62 -16.57 39.00
N ALA A 86 20.66 -16.62 40.34
CA ALA A 86 19.51 -16.98 41.16
C ALA A 86 18.37 -15.97 41.01
N GLN A 87 18.66 -14.67 41.04
CA GLN A 87 17.67 -13.62 40.79
C GLN A 87 17.07 -13.69 39.39
N LYS A 88 17.88 -13.95 38.35
CA LYS A 88 17.39 -14.15 36.98
C LYS A 88 16.49 -15.37 36.85
N LYS A 89 16.83 -16.48 37.53
CA LYS A 89 15.98 -17.68 37.57
C LYS A 89 14.66 -17.40 38.29
N LEU A 90 14.69 -16.71 39.44
CA LEU A 90 13.50 -16.35 40.19
C LEU A 90 12.55 -15.47 39.37
N LYS A 91 13.06 -14.40 38.74
CA LYS A 91 12.26 -13.54 37.83
C LYS A 91 11.68 -14.30 36.65
N LYS A 92 12.39 -15.30 36.12
CA LYS A 92 11.90 -16.14 35.03
C LYS A 92 10.79 -17.08 35.51
N GLN A 93 10.92 -17.60 36.72
CA GLN A 93 9.93 -18.46 37.37
C GLN A 93 8.66 -17.67 37.72
N GLU A 94 8.79 -16.48 38.31
CA GLU A 94 7.68 -15.55 38.58
C GLU A 94 6.94 -15.16 37.30
N LYS A 95 7.65 -14.85 36.21
CA LYS A 95 7.03 -14.62 34.89
C LYS A 95 6.28 -15.83 34.37
N GLN A 96 6.82 -17.02 34.59
CA GLN A 96 6.21 -18.28 34.13
C GLN A 96 4.96 -18.61 34.96
N GLU A 97 4.99 -18.38 36.27
CA GLU A 97 3.83 -18.52 37.15
C GLU A 97 2.75 -17.47 36.85
N GLN A 98 3.13 -16.21 36.63
CA GLN A 98 2.19 -15.15 36.18
C GLN A 98 1.57 -15.49 34.82
N GLN A 99 2.35 -16.05 33.89
CA GLN A 99 1.82 -16.51 32.60
C GLN A 99 0.84 -17.67 32.79
N ILE A 100 1.17 -18.66 33.63
CA ILE A 100 0.27 -19.78 33.93
C ILE A 100 -1.02 -19.29 34.60
N GLU A 101 -0.94 -18.33 35.53
CA GLU A 101 -2.11 -17.75 36.20
C GLU A 101 -2.98 -16.95 35.20
N MET A 102 -2.36 -16.20 34.31
CA MET A 102 -3.04 -15.50 33.20
C MET A 102 -3.71 -16.50 32.25
N ASP A 103 -3.02 -17.57 31.86
CA ASP A 103 -3.54 -18.61 30.97
C ASP A 103 -4.74 -19.32 31.62
N GLN A 104 -4.66 -19.65 32.92
CA GLN A 104 -5.78 -20.21 33.70
C GLN A 104 -6.95 -19.25 33.84
N PHE A 105 -6.68 -17.94 33.95
CA PHE A 105 -7.72 -16.92 33.98
C PHE A 105 -8.41 -16.77 32.61
N LEU A 106 -7.62 -16.75 31.53
CA LEU A 106 -8.14 -16.75 30.16
C LEU A 106 -8.96 -18.00 29.86
N GLU A 107 -8.50 -19.19 30.27
CA GLU A 107 -9.27 -20.44 30.13
C GLU A 107 -10.66 -20.38 30.78
N LYS A 108 -10.81 -19.63 31.87
CA LYS A 108 -12.11 -19.40 32.53
C LYS A 108 -12.96 -18.35 31.81
N LEU A 109 -12.35 -17.35 31.19
CA LEU A 109 -13.07 -16.30 30.46
C LEU A 109 -13.51 -16.73 29.06
N ILE A 110 -12.76 -17.61 28.39
CA ILE A 110 -13.08 -18.13 27.06
C ILE A 110 -14.52 -18.68 26.96
N PRO A 111 -14.99 -19.60 27.83
CA PRO A 111 -16.35 -20.12 27.73
C PRO A 111 -17.41 -19.05 27.97
N ILE A 112 -17.14 -18.06 28.82
CA ILE A 112 -18.05 -16.94 29.08
C ILE A 112 -18.14 -16.04 27.84
N ALA A 113 -17.00 -15.67 27.25
CA ALA A 113 -16.95 -14.89 26.02
C ALA A 113 -17.61 -15.63 24.85
N ALA A 114 -17.37 -16.94 24.73
CA ALA A 114 -18.01 -17.79 23.74
C ALA A 114 -19.54 -17.84 23.92
N GLN A 115 -20.02 -17.98 25.17
CA GLN A 115 -21.45 -17.96 25.46
C GLN A 115 -22.08 -16.60 25.13
N MET A 116 -21.46 -15.49 25.55
CA MET A 116 -21.94 -14.14 25.23
C MET A 116 -21.98 -13.86 23.73
N LYS A 117 -20.96 -14.35 23.00
CA LYS A 117 -20.93 -14.31 21.53
C LYS A 117 -22.07 -15.13 20.94
N GLU A 118 -22.28 -16.35 21.43
CA GLU A 118 -23.35 -17.25 20.98
C GLU A 118 -24.74 -16.64 21.18
N GLU A 119 -25.01 -16.04 22.34
CA GLU A 119 -26.26 -15.31 22.63
C GLU A 119 -26.50 -14.14 21.68
N THR A 120 -25.43 -13.55 21.13
CA THR A 120 -25.52 -12.45 20.17
C THR A 120 -25.74 -12.96 18.76
N VAL A 121 -24.94 -13.94 18.30
CA VAL A 121 -25.00 -14.45 16.92
C VAL A 121 -26.22 -15.33 16.66
N SER A 122 -26.81 -15.92 17.69
CA SER A 122 -28.05 -16.70 17.60
C SER A 122 -29.30 -15.84 17.38
N LYS A 123 -29.24 -14.54 17.68
CA LYS A 123 -30.34 -13.61 17.41
C LYS A 123 -30.49 -13.39 15.91
N THR A 124 -31.72 -13.39 15.45
CA THR A 124 -32.06 -13.05 14.06
C THR A 124 -31.76 -11.59 13.76
N ILE A 125 -31.53 -11.23 12.49
CA ILE A 125 -31.36 -9.81 12.12
C ILE A 125 -32.56 -8.98 12.60
N MET A 126 -33.79 -9.50 12.46
CA MET A 126 -34.99 -8.78 12.88
C MET A 126 -35.02 -8.47 14.38
N GLU A 127 -34.64 -9.43 15.23
CA GLU A 127 -34.55 -9.23 16.67
C GLU A 127 -33.52 -8.15 17.02
N ARG A 128 -32.36 -8.17 16.36
CA ARG A 128 -31.27 -7.21 16.58
C ARG A 128 -31.66 -5.79 16.20
N VAL A 129 -32.38 -5.60 15.10
CA VAL A 129 -32.72 -4.26 14.59
C VAL A 129 -34.10 -3.75 15.05
N LYS A 130 -34.87 -4.53 15.81
CA LYS A 130 -36.26 -4.20 16.19
C LYS A 130 -36.39 -2.80 16.81
N ASN A 131 -35.48 -2.45 17.71
CA ASN A 131 -35.46 -1.16 18.41
C ASN A 131 -34.72 -0.06 17.63
N ALA A 132 -34.06 -0.42 16.52
CA ALA A 132 -33.29 0.47 15.65
C ALA A 132 -34.04 0.86 14.35
N MET A 133 -35.24 0.32 14.13
CA MET A 133 -36.05 0.59 12.94
C MET A 133 -36.82 1.91 13.04
N ILE A 134 -36.61 2.80 12.07
CA ILE A 134 -37.29 4.10 11.96
C ILE A 134 -38.15 4.09 10.70
N ASN A 135 -39.45 4.35 10.81
CA ASN A 135 -40.32 4.44 9.64
C ASN A 135 -39.85 5.56 8.71
N THR A 136 -39.87 5.31 7.40
CA THR A 136 -39.74 6.36 6.37
C THR A 136 -41.09 6.69 5.78
N VAL A 137 -41.26 7.92 5.30
CA VAL A 137 -42.56 8.43 4.90
C VAL A 137 -42.58 9.07 3.52
N ASN A 138 -43.75 9.06 2.89
CA ASN A 138 -44.07 9.75 1.64
C ASN A 138 -43.11 9.45 0.48
N TYR A 139 -42.61 8.21 0.39
CA TYR A 139 -41.67 7.75 -0.63
C TYR A 139 -40.35 8.52 -0.62
N THR A 140 -39.91 8.98 0.55
CA THR A 140 -38.62 9.66 0.78
C THR A 140 -37.72 8.81 1.68
N LYS A 141 -36.41 9.07 1.68
CA LYS A 141 -35.45 8.45 2.62
C LYS A 141 -35.40 9.19 3.97
N ILE A 142 -36.49 9.86 4.37
CA ILE A 142 -36.56 10.67 5.58
C ILE A 142 -37.36 9.91 6.64
N GLY A 143 -36.78 9.81 7.84
CA GLY A 143 -37.44 9.21 9.00
C GLY A 143 -38.69 10.00 9.42
N GLN A 144 -39.72 9.30 9.85
CA GLN A 144 -40.93 9.89 10.41
C GLN A 144 -40.59 10.67 11.68
N LYS A 145 -41.03 11.93 11.75
CA LYS A 145 -40.92 12.73 12.97
C LYS A 145 -42.02 12.37 13.95
N GLU A 146 -41.69 12.47 15.23
CA GLU A 146 -42.63 12.23 16.32
C GLU A 146 -43.84 13.16 16.22
N GLY A 147 -45.06 12.62 16.34
CA GLY A 147 -46.32 13.36 16.21
C GLY A 147 -46.84 13.57 14.77
N GLU A 148 -46.04 13.34 13.72
CA GLU A 148 -46.50 13.47 12.34
C GLU A 148 -47.11 12.17 11.80
N LYS A 149 -48.41 12.16 11.47
CA LYS A 149 -49.04 11.07 10.70
C LYS A 149 -48.82 11.28 9.21
N LYS A 150 -47.83 10.58 8.66
CA LYS A 150 -47.55 10.53 7.21
C LYS A 150 -47.65 9.09 6.71
N GLN A 151 -47.83 8.90 5.41
CA GLN A 151 -47.87 7.56 4.82
C GLN A 151 -46.50 6.90 5.01
N VAL A 152 -46.45 5.80 5.76
CA VAL A 152 -45.23 4.99 5.91
C VAL A 152 -44.98 4.25 4.60
N THR A 153 -43.80 4.44 4.03
CA THR A 153 -43.41 3.88 2.73
C THR A 153 -42.17 2.99 2.81
N GLY A 154 -41.58 2.81 3.99
CA GLY A 154 -40.42 1.97 4.20
C GLY A 154 -39.83 2.12 5.60
N LYS A 155 -38.62 1.62 5.82
CA LYS A 155 -37.89 1.70 7.09
C LYS A 155 -36.41 2.03 6.88
N LEU A 156 -35.85 2.83 7.78
CA LEU A 156 -34.41 2.93 8.01
C LEU A 156 -34.03 2.03 9.18
N ILE A 157 -32.80 1.55 9.18
CA ILE A 157 -32.16 0.91 10.32
C ILE A 157 -31.04 1.86 10.76
N ASP A 158 -31.09 2.36 11.99
CA ASP A 158 -30.02 3.17 12.58
C ASP A 158 -29.06 2.24 13.33
N LEU A 159 -27.92 1.94 12.74
CA LEU A 159 -26.95 1.00 13.30
C LEU A 159 -26.44 1.43 14.67
N ALA A 160 -26.46 2.74 14.99
CA ALA A 160 -26.09 3.26 16.31
C ALA A 160 -27.08 2.91 17.45
N LEU A 161 -28.26 2.41 17.08
CA LEU A 161 -29.31 1.95 18.01
C LEU A 161 -29.36 0.42 18.14
N VAL A 162 -28.51 -0.31 17.41
CA VAL A 162 -28.43 -1.77 17.53
C VAL A 162 -27.67 -2.11 18.81
N GLU A 163 -28.32 -2.82 19.73
CA GLU A 163 -27.84 -3.00 21.11
C GLU A 163 -26.50 -3.74 21.19
N ASP A 164 -26.29 -4.74 20.34
CA ASP A 164 -25.05 -5.53 20.32
C ASP A 164 -23.85 -4.78 19.69
N GLY A 165 -24.09 -3.73 18.89
CA GLY A 165 -23.03 -2.98 18.21
C GLY A 165 -22.17 -3.81 17.24
N ASP A 166 -22.60 -5.02 16.90
CA ASP A 166 -21.85 -5.98 16.09
C ASP A 166 -22.42 -6.13 14.68
N LEU A 167 -23.65 -5.67 14.42
CA LEU A 167 -24.24 -5.74 13.08
C LEU A 167 -23.54 -4.76 12.13
N CYS A 168 -23.05 -5.28 11.01
CA CYS A 168 -22.37 -4.53 9.96
C CYS A 168 -23.07 -4.74 8.62
N VAL A 169 -23.02 -3.73 7.75
CA VAL A 169 -23.56 -3.79 6.38
C VAL A 169 -22.51 -3.39 5.38
N ILE A 170 -22.28 -4.27 4.41
CA ILE A 170 -21.47 -3.99 3.21
C ILE A 170 -22.45 -3.57 2.12
N ASP A 171 -22.30 -2.37 1.59
CA ASP A 171 -23.13 -1.83 0.51
C ASP A 171 -22.31 -1.83 -0.79
N PHE A 172 -22.81 -2.58 -1.76
CA PHE A 172 -22.25 -2.69 -3.10
C PHE A 172 -23.07 -1.80 -4.04
N ASP A 173 -22.54 -0.63 -4.32
CA ASP A 173 -23.07 0.30 -5.31
C ASP A 173 -22.59 -0.09 -6.71
N ILE A 174 -23.48 -0.71 -7.47
CA ILE A 174 -23.22 -1.10 -8.86
C ILE A 174 -23.47 0.10 -9.78
N ASN A 175 -22.60 0.28 -10.78
CA ASN A 175 -22.64 1.38 -11.72
C ASN A 175 -24.00 1.44 -12.44
N LYS A 176 -24.74 2.53 -12.17
CA LYS A 176 -26.10 2.78 -12.67
C LYS A 176 -26.21 2.96 -14.19
N LYS A 177 -25.08 3.07 -14.88
CA LYS A 177 -25.00 3.21 -16.34
C LYS A 177 -25.03 1.86 -17.05
N LEU A 178 -24.84 0.76 -16.33
CA LEU A 178 -24.92 -0.57 -16.89
C LEU A 178 -26.37 -0.92 -17.26
N SER A 179 -26.54 -1.83 -18.21
CA SER A 179 -27.84 -2.43 -18.49
C SER A 179 -28.35 -3.16 -17.23
N ILE A 180 -29.67 -3.36 -17.16
CA ILE A 180 -30.30 -4.12 -16.07
C ILE A 180 -29.72 -5.54 -16.03
N GLU A 181 -29.53 -6.17 -17.19
CA GLU A 181 -28.94 -7.51 -17.32
C GLU A 181 -27.50 -7.57 -16.76
N ASN A 182 -26.65 -6.60 -17.10
CA ASN A 182 -25.28 -6.54 -16.59
C ASN A 182 -25.25 -6.25 -15.09
N THR A 183 -26.13 -5.37 -14.61
CA THR A 183 -26.28 -5.07 -13.18
C THR A 183 -26.69 -6.32 -12.40
N ASP A 184 -27.65 -7.07 -12.92
CA ASP A 184 -28.13 -8.32 -12.32
C ASP A 184 -27.05 -9.40 -12.36
N LYS A 185 -26.28 -9.51 -13.45
CA LYS A 185 -25.14 -10.43 -13.55
C LYS A 185 -24.06 -10.12 -12.52
N ILE A 186 -23.65 -8.86 -12.39
CA ILE A 186 -22.64 -8.45 -11.40
C ILE A 186 -23.16 -8.73 -9.98
N ARG A 187 -24.42 -8.37 -9.68
CA ARG A 187 -25.02 -8.63 -8.37
C ARG A 187 -25.04 -10.11 -8.04
N GLN A 188 -25.39 -10.96 -9.01
CA GLN A 188 -25.39 -12.41 -8.82
C GLN A 188 -23.97 -12.95 -8.62
N ASN A 189 -22.99 -12.45 -9.38
CA ASN A 189 -21.58 -12.80 -9.19
C ASN A 189 -21.09 -12.45 -7.77
N ILE A 190 -21.45 -11.27 -7.24
CA ILE A 190 -21.11 -10.88 -5.87
C ILE A 190 -21.69 -11.89 -4.87
N ILE A 191 -22.96 -12.26 -5.02
CA ILE A 191 -23.64 -13.22 -4.14
C ILE A 191 -22.96 -14.59 -4.20
N ASP A 192 -22.65 -15.08 -5.40
CA ASP A 192 -22.18 -16.45 -5.60
C ASP A 192 -20.67 -16.62 -5.32
N ASN A 193 -19.88 -15.57 -5.51
CA ASN A 193 -18.41 -15.68 -5.52
C ASN A 193 -17.72 -14.83 -4.45
N MET A 194 -18.33 -13.73 -3.98
CA MET A 194 -17.69 -12.82 -3.02
C MET A 194 -18.24 -12.97 -1.59
N LEU A 195 -19.47 -13.47 -1.45
CA LEU A 195 -20.16 -13.53 -0.16
C LEU A 195 -20.38 -14.99 0.28
N PRO A 196 -20.21 -15.31 1.56
CA PRO A 196 -20.60 -16.60 2.10
C PRO A 196 -22.13 -16.69 2.23
N ALA A 197 -22.66 -17.90 2.31
CA ALA A 197 -24.11 -18.14 2.32
C ALA A 197 -24.86 -17.53 3.52
N ASN A 198 -24.18 -17.41 4.67
CA ASN A 198 -24.74 -16.90 5.93
C ASN A 198 -24.63 -15.37 6.04
N VAL A 199 -25.13 -14.62 5.06
CA VAL A 199 -25.28 -13.16 5.13
C VAL A 199 -26.71 -12.75 4.81
N GLY A 200 -27.23 -11.70 5.45
CA GLY A 200 -28.53 -11.15 5.09
C GLY A 200 -28.42 -10.33 3.81
N LEU A 201 -29.25 -10.59 2.79
CA LEU A 201 -29.12 -9.93 1.49
C LEU A 201 -30.34 -9.06 1.17
N VAL A 202 -30.10 -7.82 0.77
CA VAL A 202 -31.14 -6.89 0.31
C VAL A 202 -30.70 -6.22 -0.99
N LYS A 203 -31.49 -6.39 -2.06
CA LYS A 203 -31.34 -5.65 -3.31
C LYS A 203 -31.62 -4.17 -3.03
N THR A 204 -30.69 -3.29 -3.40
CA THR A 204 -30.91 -1.85 -3.27
C THR A 204 -31.72 -1.33 -4.45
N ALA A 205 -32.32 -0.18 -4.25
CA ALA A 205 -33.23 0.41 -5.22
C ALA A 205 -32.65 0.77 -6.58
N TYR A 206 -31.34 0.97 -6.68
CA TYR A 206 -30.66 1.21 -7.95
C TYR A 206 -29.99 -0.06 -8.50
N GLY A 207 -30.34 -1.23 -7.98
CA GLY A 207 -29.83 -2.52 -8.46
C GLY A 207 -28.57 -3.01 -7.76
N GLY A 208 -28.02 -2.26 -6.80
CA GLY A 208 -26.92 -2.69 -5.95
C GLY A 208 -27.34 -3.71 -4.88
N LEU A 209 -26.49 -3.93 -3.89
CA LEU A 209 -26.68 -4.97 -2.87
C LEU A 209 -26.22 -4.52 -1.48
N HIS A 210 -27.08 -4.68 -0.46
CA HIS A 210 -26.65 -4.68 0.94
C HIS A 210 -26.42 -6.12 1.41
N ALA A 211 -25.27 -6.39 2.01
CA ALA A 211 -24.94 -7.64 2.70
C ALA A 211 -24.75 -7.39 4.20
N TYR A 212 -25.60 -8.00 5.02
CA TYR A 212 -25.59 -7.90 6.48
C TYR A 212 -24.74 -9.03 7.07
N CYS A 213 -23.75 -8.66 7.87
CA CYS A 213 -22.77 -9.55 8.47
C CYS A 213 -22.46 -9.14 9.92
N ASN A 214 -21.73 -9.98 10.65
CA ASN A 214 -21.20 -9.66 11.98
C ASN A 214 -19.85 -8.96 11.84
N ARG A 215 -19.62 -7.89 12.60
CA ARG A 215 -18.31 -7.23 12.65
C ARG A 215 -17.29 -8.15 13.31
N ASP A 216 -17.71 -8.94 14.30
CA ASP A 216 -16.90 -9.92 15.04
C ASP A 216 -15.57 -9.33 15.53
N GLY A 217 -15.66 -8.15 16.15
CA GLY A 217 -14.49 -7.43 16.68
C GLY A 217 -13.59 -6.77 15.62
N TYR A 218 -13.90 -6.83 14.33
CA TYR A 218 -13.16 -6.11 13.29
C TYR A 218 -13.19 -4.61 13.56
N THR A 219 -12.02 -3.95 13.52
CA THR A 219 -11.90 -2.53 13.86
C THR A 219 -12.04 -1.70 12.59
N LEU A 220 -13.13 -0.94 12.48
CA LEU A 220 -13.34 -0.02 11.37
C LEU A 220 -12.75 1.36 11.69
N PRO A 221 -12.17 2.06 10.70
CA PRO A 221 -11.62 3.40 10.90
C PRO A 221 -12.71 4.45 11.19
N SER A 222 -13.96 4.17 10.83
CA SER A 222 -15.13 4.99 11.17
C SER A 222 -16.42 4.17 11.12
N ASN A 223 -17.53 4.72 11.63
CA ASN A 223 -18.86 4.10 11.50
C ASN A 223 -19.31 3.94 10.04
N ARG A 224 -18.80 4.79 9.13
CA ARG A 224 -19.17 4.81 7.71
C ARG A 224 -17.92 4.88 6.84
N CYS A 225 -17.42 3.71 6.45
CA CYS A 225 -16.29 3.58 5.55
C CYS A 225 -16.79 3.67 4.11
N VAL A 226 -16.95 4.89 3.62
CA VAL A 226 -17.45 5.18 2.27
C VAL A 226 -16.33 5.04 1.24
N LYS A 227 -16.64 4.43 0.10
CA LYS A 227 -15.76 4.13 -1.01
C LYS A 227 -14.47 3.48 -0.54
N CYS A 228 -14.62 2.50 0.37
CA CYS A 228 -13.47 1.74 0.84
C CYS A 228 -12.86 0.98 -0.35
N ILE A 229 -13.67 0.46 -1.26
CA ILE A 229 -13.17 -0.15 -2.50
C ILE A 229 -13.87 0.52 -3.69
N VAL A 230 -13.09 0.94 -4.68
CA VAL A 230 -13.59 1.58 -5.90
C VAL A 230 -13.05 0.84 -7.11
N LEU A 231 -13.95 0.21 -7.84
CA LEU A 231 -13.72 -0.47 -9.12
C LEU A 231 -14.55 0.23 -10.21
N ASP A 232 -14.26 -0.01 -11.49
CA ASP A 232 -14.95 0.67 -12.61
C ASP A 232 -16.49 0.53 -12.55
N ASN A 233 -16.97 -0.64 -12.09
CA ASN A 233 -18.39 -0.99 -12.05
C ASN A 233 -18.98 -1.13 -10.65
N ILE A 234 -18.16 -1.14 -9.60
CA ILE A 234 -18.58 -1.45 -8.23
C ILE A 234 -17.87 -0.49 -7.27
N GLU A 235 -18.65 0.25 -6.49
CA GLU A 235 -18.18 0.94 -5.30
C GLU A 235 -18.65 0.17 -4.06
N ILE A 236 -17.77 -0.03 -3.08
CA ILE A 236 -18.10 -0.75 -1.85
C ILE A 236 -17.97 0.21 -0.67
N ASP A 237 -19.04 0.31 0.10
CA ASP A 237 -19.12 1.00 1.39
C ASP A 237 -19.30 -0.02 2.51
N ILE A 238 -18.79 0.30 3.71
CA ILE A 238 -19.00 -0.53 4.90
C ILE A 238 -19.53 0.34 6.04
N PHE A 239 -20.67 -0.07 6.60
CA PHE A 239 -21.37 0.61 7.68
C PHE A 239 -21.43 -0.26 8.93
N GLY A 240 -20.97 0.26 10.06
CA GLY A 240 -21.02 -0.43 11.36
C GLY A 240 -21.03 0.53 12.54
N GLN A 241 -21.09 0.01 13.75
CA GLN A 241 -21.04 0.82 14.98
C GLN A 241 -19.67 0.70 15.65
N MET A 242 -18.80 1.69 15.47
CA MET A 242 -17.54 1.84 16.23
C MET A 242 -17.70 2.81 17.39
N PHE A 243 -18.30 3.98 17.11
CA PHE A 243 -18.51 5.05 18.08
C PHE A 243 -20.00 5.33 18.19
N LYS A 244 -20.58 5.07 19.36
CA LYS A 244 -22.02 5.33 19.58
C LYS A 244 -22.31 6.83 19.74
N TYR A 245 -21.38 7.55 20.37
CA TYR A 245 -21.50 8.97 20.69
C TYR A 245 -20.45 9.80 19.95
N LYS A 246 -20.76 11.08 19.71
CA LYS A 246 -19.78 12.01 19.12
C LYS A 246 -18.71 12.38 20.14
N GLU A 247 -17.45 12.35 19.74
CA GLU A 247 -16.32 12.86 20.53
C GLU A 247 -15.96 14.30 20.11
N HIS A 248 -15.89 15.22 21.07
CA HIS A 248 -15.26 16.54 20.92
C HIS A 248 -14.40 16.83 22.15
N GLY A 249 -13.08 16.84 21.98
CA GLY A 249 -12.14 17.36 22.98
C GLY A 249 -12.18 16.65 24.34
N GLY A 250 -12.42 15.34 24.39
CA GLY A 250 -12.34 14.54 25.61
C GLY A 250 -13.57 14.58 26.54
N MET A 251 -14.67 15.23 26.13
CA MET A 251 -15.96 15.10 26.80
C MET A 251 -16.93 14.30 25.92
N GLU A 252 -17.34 13.12 26.38
CA GLU A 252 -18.45 12.38 25.79
C GLU A 252 -19.76 13.17 25.99
N GLN A 253 -20.36 13.64 24.90
CA GLN A 253 -21.76 14.07 24.94
C GLN A 253 -22.70 12.91 24.60
N LYS A 254 -23.93 12.96 25.10
CA LYS A 254 -24.99 11.96 24.83
C LYS A 254 -25.52 11.96 23.38
N GLU A 255 -24.95 12.74 22.46
CA GLU A 255 -25.45 12.83 21.09
C GLU A 255 -24.97 11.64 20.24
N LEU A 256 -25.92 10.90 19.67
CA LEU A 256 -25.63 9.72 18.87
C LEU A 256 -25.02 10.08 17.51
N VAL A 257 -24.06 9.27 17.07
CA VAL A 257 -23.54 9.30 15.69
C VAL A 257 -24.55 8.60 14.78
N GLN A 258 -25.39 9.35 14.07
CA GLN A 258 -26.39 8.77 13.18
C GLN A 258 -25.72 7.90 12.11
N ASN A 259 -26.11 6.62 12.03
CA ASN A 259 -25.61 5.69 11.03
C ASN A 259 -26.76 4.90 10.42
N ARG A 260 -27.50 5.55 9.52
CA ARG A 260 -28.75 5.04 8.98
C ARG A 260 -28.57 4.44 7.60
N ILE A 261 -29.10 3.23 7.44
CA ILE A 261 -29.21 2.53 6.16
C ILE A 261 -30.69 2.29 5.84
N VAL A 262 -31.03 2.11 4.57
CA VAL A 262 -32.40 1.77 4.18
C VAL A 262 -32.61 0.27 4.34
N GLY A 263 -33.66 -0.12 5.06
CA GLY A 263 -34.03 -1.51 5.28
C GLY A 263 -34.90 -2.09 4.14
N PRO A 264 -35.09 -3.42 4.13
CA PRO A 264 -35.91 -4.08 3.12
C PRO A 264 -37.39 -3.66 3.22
N ASN A 265 -38.15 -3.93 2.16
CA ASN A 265 -39.56 -3.55 2.00
C ASN A 265 -39.79 -2.03 1.97
N SER A 266 -38.75 -1.25 1.70
CA SER A 266 -38.83 0.21 1.55
C SER A 266 -39.03 0.60 0.10
N SER A 267 -39.95 1.54 -0.15
CA SER A 267 -40.24 2.09 -1.47
C SER A 267 -40.03 3.61 -1.47
N PHE A 268 -39.37 4.12 -2.50
CA PHE A 268 -39.24 5.57 -2.71
C PHE A 268 -39.47 5.95 -4.17
N ARG A 269 -39.74 7.23 -4.41
CA ARG A 269 -40.10 7.73 -5.73
C ARG A 269 -39.06 8.73 -6.20
N GLU A 270 -38.57 8.53 -7.41
CA GLU A 270 -37.73 9.49 -8.11
C GLU A 270 -38.44 9.91 -9.41
N THR A 271 -38.12 11.11 -9.91
CA THR A 271 -38.59 11.57 -11.21
C THR A 271 -37.40 11.65 -12.14
N LYS A 272 -37.39 10.79 -13.17
CA LYS A 272 -36.36 10.76 -14.23
C LYS A 272 -37.05 10.98 -15.57
N ASN A 273 -36.53 11.89 -16.38
CA ASN A 273 -37.07 12.19 -17.73
C ASN A 273 -38.60 12.42 -17.75
N ASN A 274 -39.14 13.17 -16.78
CA ASN A 274 -40.58 13.42 -16.58
C ASN A 274 -41.44 12.16 -16.33
N LYS A 275 -40.83 11.00 -16.09
CA LYS A 275 -41.50 9.78 -15.62
C LYS A 275 -41.22 9.58 -14.14
N ARG A 276 -42.28 9.26 -13.40
CA ARG A 276 -42.20 8.95 -11.98
C ARG A 276 -41.93 7.46 -11.82
N GLU A 277 -40.76 7.12 -11.29
CA GLU A 277 -40.36 5.74 -11.04
C GLU A 277 -40.45 5.45 -9.53
N THR A 278 -40.93 4.25 -9.20
CA THR A 278 -40.94 3.77 -7.80
C THR A 278 -39.86 2.72 -7.67
N LEU A 279 -38.86 3.01 -6.85
CA LEU A 279 -37.73 2.13 -6.59
C LEU A 279 -37.92 1.44 -5.24
N LYS A 280 -37.42 0.21 -5.12
CA LYS A 280 -37.66 -0.65 -3.96
C LYS A 280 -36.39 -1.27 -3.40
N TYR A 281 -36.34 -1.42 -2.09
CA TYR A 281 -35.39 -2.30 -1.41
C TYR A 281 -36.09 -3.63 -1.13
N GLU A 282 -35.51 -4.72 -1.60
CA GLU A 282 -36.14 -6.05 -1.59
C GLU A 282 -35.20 -7.07 -0.96
N ALA A 283 -35.68 -7.82 0.03
CA ALA A 283 -34.88 -8.91 0.60
C ALA A 283 -34.69 -10.00 -0.46
N ILE A 284 -33.46 -10.49 -0.63
CA ILE A 284 -33.11 -11.53 -1.61
C ILE A 284 -33.22 -12.92 -0.98
N ASN A 285 -32.84 -13.05 0.28
CA ASN A 285 -32.98 -14.27 1.07
C ASN A 285 -33.89 -14.04 2.29
N ASP A 286 -33.96 -15.02 3.20
CA ASP A 286 -34.73 -14.91 4.45
C ASP A 286 -34.06 -13.98 5.47
N TRP A 287 -33.71 -12.78 5.02
CA TRP A 287 -32.94 -11.74 5.71
C TRP A 287 -33.41 -11.55 7.15
N ALA A 288 -34.72 -11.54 7.40
CA ALA A 288 -35.27 -11.28 8.72
C ALA A 288 -34.86 -12.33 9.75
N ASN A 289 -34.79 -13.61 9.34
CA ASN A 289 -34.54 -14.75 10.21
C ASN A 289 -33.10 -15.27 10.15
N MET A 290 -32.23 -14.65 9.35
CA MET A 290 -30.81 -15.03 9.30
C MET A 290 -30.18 -14.86 10.69
N THR A 291 -29.47 -15.90 11.12
CA THR A 291 -28.66 -15.96 12.34
C THR A 291 -27.24 -16.40 11.96
N HIS A 292 -26.32 -16.42 12.93
CA HIS A 292 -24.94 -16.90 12.75
C HIS A 292 -24.27 -16.28 11.52
N LEU A 293 -24.46 -14.96 11.35
CA LEU A 293 -23.97 -14.26 10.17
C LEU A 293 -22.46 -14.39 10.05
N ALA A 294 -21.97 -14.41 8.81
CA ALA A 294 -20.55 -14.42 8.52
C ALA A 294 -19.84 -13.22 9.15
N SER A 295 -18.56 -13.40 9.46
CA SER A 295 -17.72 -12.34 9.98
C SER A 295 -17.25 -11.41 8.83
N LEU A 296 -17.27 -10.10 9.08
CA LEU A 296 -16.69 -9.11 8.18
C LEU A 296 -15.21 -9.41 7.91
N ARG A 297 -14.48 -9.88 8.92
CA ARG A 297 -13.07 -10.27 8.77
C ARG A 297 -12.91 -11.40 7.76
N GLU A 298 -13.73 -12.45 7.87
CA GLU A 298 -13.73 -13.59 6.94
C GLU A 298 -14.02 -13.15 5.50
N ILE A 299 -14.99 -12.25 5.33
CA ILE A 299 -15.35 -11.69 4.02
C ILE A 299 -14.18 -10.88 3.43
N LEU A 300 -13.64 -9.90 4.17
CA LEU A 300 -12.54 -9.04 3.69
C LEU A 300 -11.23 -9.82 3.47
N ASP A 301 -10.96 -10.84 4.30
CA ASP A 301 -9.83 -11.74 4.14
C ASP A 301 -9.91 -12.54 2.84
N SER A 302 -11.11 -12.98 2.44
CA SER A 302 -11.31 -13.67 1.16
C SER A 302 -11.01 -12.78 -0.05
N TRP A 303 -11.23 -11.46 0.09
CA TRP A 303 -10.96 -10.47 -0.95
C TRP A 303 -9.52 -9.97 -0.97
N ASN A 304 -8.71 -10.42 0.00
CA ASN A 304 -7.40 -9.88 0.32
C ASN A 304 -7.40 -8.37 0.64
N VAL A 305 -8.47 -7.89 1.27
CA VAL A 305 -8.63 -6.49 1.66
C VAL A 305 -8.37 -6.33 3.15
N ASP A 306 -7.71 -5.25 3.55
CA ASP A 306 -7.48 -4.89 4.94
C ASP A 306 -7.72 -3.39 5.12
N ILE A 307 -8.74 -3.02 5.89
CA ILE A 307 -9.16 -1.63 6.11
C ILE A 307 -9.03 -1.21 7.58
N GLU A 308 -8.36 -1.98 8.43
CA GLU A 308 -8.20 -1.65 9.86
C GLU A 308 -7.34 -0.40 10.10
N ILE A 309 -6.52 -0.01 9.12
CA ILE A 309 -5.65 1.17 9.20
C ILE A 309 -6.45 2.48 9.08
N PRO A 310 -5.95 3.61 9.61
CA PRO A 310 -6.60 4.91 9.47
C PRO A 310 -6.94 5.22 8.00
N PHE A 311 -8.12 5.82 7.77
CA PHE A 311 -8.62 6.04 6.40
C PHE A 311 -7.63 6.79 5.50
N LYS A 312 -6.85 7.73 6.05
CA LYS A 312 -5.82 8.43 5.28
C LYS A 312 -4.70 7.49 4.80
N ASP A 313 -4.15 6.69 5.71
CA ASP A 313 -3.10 5.71 5.40
C ASP A 313 -3.62 4.63 4.47
N TYR A 314 -4.90 4.25 4.61
CA TYR A 314 -5.58 3.37 3.69
C TYR A 314 -5.58 3.90 2.26
N ILE A 315 -6.07 5.13 2.07
CA ILE A 315 -6.11 5.78 0.76
C ILE A 315 -4.72 5.91 0.16
N ASP A 316 -3.71 6.26 0.95
CA ASP A 316 -2.32 6.37 0.48
C ASP A 316 -1.78 5.03 -0.02
N LYS A 317 -2.03 3.93 0.70
CA LYS A 317 -1.60 2.58 0.28
C LYS A 317 -2.36 2.06 -0.95
N VAL A 318 -3.67 2.34 -1.04
CA VAL A 318 -4.47 2.04 -2.24
C VAL A 318 -3.92 2.80 -3.45
N ASN A 319 -3.62 4.09 -3.30
CA ASN A 319 -3.05 4.92 -4.37
C ASN A 319 -1.65 4.45 -4.80
N MET A 320 -0.84 3.96 -3.86
CA MET A 320 0.47 3.36 -4.14
C MET A 320 0.39 1.93 -4.71
N ARG A 321 -0.83 1.39 -4.90
CA ARG A 321 -1.07 0.00 -5.33
C ARG A 321 -0.37 -1.03 -4.44
N GLU A 322 -0.19 -0.73 -3.16
CA GLU A 322 0.40 -1.66 -2.19
C GLU A 322 -0.54 -2.83 -1.87
N PHE A 323 -1.84 -2.64 -2.10
CA PHE A 323 -2.85 -3.67 -1.97
C PHE A 323 -3.36 -4.09 -3.34
N GLY A 324 -2.89 -5.23 -3.82
CA GLY A 324 -3.60 -5.96 -4.87
C GLY A 324 -4.81 -6.63 -4.25
N TRP A 325 -5.93 -5.91 -4.11
CA TRP A 325 -7.21 -6.56 -3.85
C TRP A 325 -7.54 -7.51 -5.01
N GLN A 326 -8.21 -8.60 -4.68
CA GLN A 326 -8.46 -9.68 -5.65
C GLN A 326 -9.87 -9.61 -6.22
N ILE A 327 -10.57 -8.49 -6.02
CA ILE A 327 -11.93 -8.31 -6.51
C ILE A 327 -11.88 -7.80 -7.94
N THR A 328 -12.70 -8.38 -8.80
CA THR A 328 -12.87 -7.97 -10.20
C THR A 328 -14.06 -7.02 -10.37
N GLU A 329 -14.07 -6.26 -11.46
CA GLU A 329 -15.20 -5.39 -11.83
C GLU A 329 -16.48 -6.15 -12.16
N GLU A 330 -16.40 -7.47 -12.38
CA GLU A 330 -17.55 -8.34 -12.60
C GLU A 330 -18.16 -8.86 -11.29
N GLY A 331 -17.59 -8.50 -10.13
CA GLY A 331 -18.07 -8.96 -8.83
C GLY A 331 -17.59 -10.37 -8.49
N THR A 332 -16.36 -10.74 -8.86
CA THR A 332 -15.76 -12.04 -8.53
C THR A 332 -14.43 -11.88 -7.81
N ILE A 333 -13.92 -12.97 -7.22
CA ILE A 333 -12.57 -13.02 -6.65
C ILE A 333 -11.63 -13.69 -7.65
N ASP A 334 -10.51 -13.05 -7.91
CA ASP A 334 -9.44 -13.54 -8.74
C ASP A 334 -8.88 -14.86 -8.22
N LYS A 335 -8.66 -15.80 -9.14
CA LYS A 335 -7.98 -17.05 -8.83
C LYS A 335 -6.50 -16.78 -8.57
N MET A 336 -5.96 -17.41 -7.53
CA MET A 336 -4.53 -17.38 -7.27
C MET A 336 -3.79 -18.14 -8.37
N SER A 337 -2.75 -17.53 -8.94
CA SER A 337 -1.89 -18.16 -9.95
C SER A 337 -0.96 -19.18 -9.30
N ASP A 338 -0.55 -20.20 -10.05
CA ASP A 338 0.38 -21.23 -9.56
C ASP A 338 1.72 -20.64 -9.11
N GLU A 339 2.18 -19.57 -9.78
CA GLU A 339 3.40 -18.86 -9.39
C GLU A 339 3.29 -18.21 -8.01
N ILE A 340 2.18 -17.50 -7.73
CA ILE A 340 1.92 -16.89 -6.42
C ILE A 340 1.69 -17.99 -5.37
N ALA A 341 0.95 -19.05 -5.72
CA ALA A 341 0.69 -20.17 -4.81
C ALA A 341 1.98 -20.87 -4.39
N GLN A 342 2.88 -21.16 -5.33
CA GLN A 342 4.18 -21.75 -5.03
C GLN A 342 5.04 -20.81 -4.19
N ALA A 343 5.08 -19.52 -4.54
CA ALA A 343 5.81 -18.53 -3.75
C ALA A 343 5.28 -18.46 -2.31
N CYS A 344 3.96 -18.58 -2.11
CA CYS A 344 3.35 -18.66 -0.79
C CYS A 344 3.82 -19.91 -0.03
N VAL A 345 3.71 -21.10 -0.64
CA VAL A 345 4.17 -22.38 -0.04
C VAL A 345 5.65 -22.33 0.36
N ASN A 346 6.51 -21.77 -0.49
CA ASN A 346 7.94 -21.61 -0.22
C ASN A 346 8.23 -20.65 0.95
N GLY A 347 7.33 -19.69 1.20
CA GLY A 347 7.43 -18.71 2.27
C GLY A 347 6.94 -19.21 3.63
N LEU A 348 6.11 -20.26 3.67
CA LEU A 348 5.54 -20.87 4.88
C LEU A 348 6.58 -21.73 5.63
N LYS A 349 7.63 -21.07 6.11
CA LYS A 349 8.73 -21.67 6.86
C LYS A 349 9.13 -20.80 8.04
N ASN A 350 9.68 -21.44 9.08
CA ASN A 350 10.13 -20.79 10.31
C ASN A 350 9.03 -20.05 11.08
N LEU A 351 7.76 -20.46 10.92
CA LEU A 351 6.63 -19.90 11.65
C LEU A 351 6.38 -20.66 12.94
N GLU A 352 5.91 -19.96 13.98
CA GLU A 352 5.32 -20.58 15.16
C GLU A 352 3.79 -20.66 14.95
N ILE A 353 3.24 -21.88 14.99
CA ILE A 353 1.85 -22.15 14.59
C ILE A 353 1.03 -22.56 15.81
N HIS A 354 -0.06 -21.82 16.00
CA HIS A 354 -0.96 -21.91 17.14
C HIS A 354 -2.26 -22.63 16.74
N ASN A 355 -2.95 -23.21 17.72
CA ASN A 355 -4.19 -23.95 17.46
C ASN A 355 -5.37 -23.01 17.18
N TYR A 356 -5.56 -22.02 18.05
CA TYR A 356 -6.75 -21.20 18.06
C TYR A 356 -6.58 -19.94 17.18
N PRO A 357 -7.67 -19.48 16.54
CA PRO A 357 -7.62 -18.27 15.74
C PRO A 357 -7.46 -17.05 16.65
N GLN A 358 -6.31 -16.38 16.53
CA GLN A 358 -6.14 -14.98 16.88
C GLN A 358 -6.19 -14.14 15.60
N PRO A 359 -6.36 -12.81 15.70
CA PRO A 359 -6.11 -11.92 14.57
C PRO A 359 -4.78 -12.27 13.89
N ILE A 360 -4.80 -12.39 12.56
CA ILE A 360 -3.68 -12.94 11.78
C ILE A 360 -2.39 -12.11 11.90
N ASN A 361 -2.49 -10.87 12.36
CA ASN A 361 -1.35 -10.00 12.64
C ASN A 361 -0.68 -10.31 13.99
N MET A 362 -1.34 -11.04 14.90
CA MET A 362 -0.81 -11.43 16.21
C MET A 362 -0.16 -12.81 16.16
N GLU A 363 -0.88 -13.84 15.71
CA GLU A 363 -0.40 -15.22 15.68
C GLU A 363 -0.85 -15.94 14.41
N VAL A 364 -0.03 -16.87 13.93
CA VAL A 364 -0.41 -17.75 12.81
C VAL A 364 -1.20 -18.93 13.35
N SER A 365 -2.46 -19.04 12.96
CA SER A 365 -3.30 -20.18 13.33
C SER A 365 -3.18 -21.31 12.30
N LEU A 366 -3.20 -22.55 12.78
CA LEU A 366 -3.19 -23.73 11.93
C LEU A 366 -4.41 -23.75 10.98
N LEU A 367 -5.56 -23.25 11.44
CA LEU A 367 -6.78 -23.12 10.62
C LEU A 367 -6.56 -22.19 9.42
N SER A 368 -5.89 -21.04 9.62
CA SER A 368 -5.62 -20.10 8.54
C SER A 368 -4.70 -20.68 7.47
N ILE A 369 -3.69 -21.47 7.87
CA ILE A 369 -2.80 -22.16 6.93
C ILE A 369 -3.58 -23.19 6.12
N PHE A 370 -4.39 -24.04 6.76
CA PHE A 370 -5.18 -25.04 6.04
C PHE A 370 -6.18 -24.40 5.08
N SER A 371 -6.90 -23.38 5.54
CA SER A 371 -7.83 -22.60 4.71
C SER A 371 -7.14 -22.07 3.44
N GLY A 372 -5.91 -21.58 3.60
CA GLY A 372 -5.04 -21.15 2.50
C GLY A 372 -4.64 -22.27 1.56
N LEU A 373 -4.08 -23.35 2.09
CA LEU A 373 -3.55 -24.45 1.29
C LEU A 373 -4.65 -25.22 0.56
N TYR A 374 -5.77 -25.51 1.21
CA TYR A 374 -6.92 -26.15 0.54
C TYR A 374 -7.51 -25.26 -0.56
N GLY A 375 -7.41 -23.94 -0.42
CA GLY A 375 -7.79 -22.98 -1.43
C GLY A 375 -6.91 -23.00 -2.70
N ILE A 376 -5.73 -23.62 -2.66
CA ILE A 376 -4.87 -23.76 -3.84
C ILE A 376 -5.44 -24.85 -4.75
N THR A 377 -5.73 -24.46 -5.99
CA THR A 377 -6.31 -25.36 -7.00
C THR A 377 -5.30 -26.39 -7.52
N ASN A 378 -4.02 -26.01 -7.62
CA ASN A 378 -2.97 -26.93 -8.06
C ASN A 378 -2.64 -27.95 -6.95
N GLU A 379 -2.96 -29.22 -7.22
CA GLU A 379 -2.84 -30.29 -6.22
C GLU A 379 -1.41 -30.58 -5.80
N GLN A 380 -0.43 -30.41 -6.70
CA GLN A 380 0.98 -30.66 -6.40
C GLN A 380 1.51 -29.61 -5.43
N ILE A 381 1.23 -28.33 -5.71
CA ILE A 381 1.59 -27.20 -4.84
C ILE A 381 0.92 -27.35 -3.47
N ARG A 382 -0.38 -27.69 -3.45
CA ARG A 382 -1.12 -27.95 -2.22
C ARG A 382 -0.50 -29.08 -1.40
N ALA A 383 -0.21 -30.22 -2.02
CA ALA A 383 0.39 -31.37 -1.34
C ALA A 383 1.77 -31.05 -0.76
N GLU A 384 2.59 -30.29 -1.51
CA GLU A 384 3.87 -29.77 -1.01
C GLU A 384 3.67 -28.87 0.21
N GLY A 385 2.77 -27.89 0.12
CA GLY A 385 2.43 -27.00 1.23
C GLY A 385 1.98 -27.74 2.48
N MET A 386 1.13 -28.76 2.34
CA MET A 386 0.67 -29.60 3.46
C MET A 386 1.82 -30.35 4.13
N LYS A 387 2.78 -30.87 3.35
CA LYS A 387 3.98 -31.53 3.88
C LYS A 387 4.88 -30.54 4.62
N ASN A 388 4.99 -29.32 4.08
CA ASN A 388 5.89 -28.27 4.59
C ASN A 388 5.47 -27.77 5.99
N ILE A 389 4.18 -27.86 6.36
CA ILE A 389 3.67 -27.40 7.65
C ILE A 389 4.52 -27.96 8.80
N ARG A 390 4.59 -29.28 8.95
CA ARG A 390 5.35 -29.94 10.03
C ARG A 390 6.86 -29.98 9.78
N GLN A 391 7.28 -29.90 8.52
CA GLN A 391 8.69 -30.05 8.16
C GLN A 391 9.50 -28.77 8.45
N PHE A 392 8.91 -27.60 8.23
CA PHE A 392 9.64 -26.32 8.27
C PHE A 392 9.11 -25.33 9.31
N ASN A 393 8.09 -25.68 10.09
CA ASN A 393 7.50 -24.80 11.09
C ASN A 393 7.41 -25.47 12.47
N LYS A 394 7.25 -24.65 13.50
CA LYS A 394 7.13 -25.10 14.88
C LYS A 394 5.67 -25.04 15.32
N LEU A 395 5.05 -26.20 15.52
CA LEU A 395 3.69 -26.27 16.03
C LEU A 395 3.71 -26.26 17.56
N THR A 396 2.79 -25.50 18.16
CA THR A 396 2.51 -25.61 19.59
C THR A 396 1.92 -26.99 19.93
N SER A 397 2.08 -27.45 21.16
CA SER A 397 1.55 -28.75 21.60
C SER A 397 0.04 -28.89 21.37
N ASN A 398 -0.71 -27.81 21.50
CA ASN A 398 -2.15 -27.80 21.24
C ASN A 398 -2.47 -27.82 19.74
N ALA A 399 -1.68 -27.15 18.89
CA ALA A 399 -1.86 -27.22 17.44
C ALA A 399 -1.57 -28.64 16.93
N GLU A 400 -0.55 -29.30 17.49
CA GLU A 400 -0.19 -30.67 17.13
C GLU A 400 -1.29 -31.67 17.48
N LYS A 401 -1.88 -31.54 18.69
CA LYS A 401 -2.99 -32.40 19.15
C LYS A 401 -4.23 -32.28 18.26
N ASN A 402 -4.56 -31.08 17.81
CA ASN A 402 -5.79 -30.80 17.06
C ASN A 402 -5.62 -30.82 15.54
N TYR A 403 -4.42 -31.14 15.04
CA TYR A 403 -4.05 -31.03 13.63
C TYR A 403 -5.09 -31.60 12.65
N GLY A 404 -5.61 -32.80 12.92
CA GLY A 404 -6.60 -33.46 12.05
C GLY A 404 -7.94 -32.74 11.99
N GLU A 405 -8.47 -32.31 13.14
CA GLU A 405 -9.73 -31.56 13.22
C GLU A 405 -9.59 -30.20 12.54
N THR A 406 -8.49 -29.50 12.80
CA THR A 406 -8.22 -28.20 12.17
C THR A 406 -8.06 -28.31 10.66
N SER A 407 -7.44 -29.38 10.17
CA SER A 407 -7.32 -29.68 8.73
C SER A 407 -8.70 -29.80 8.08
N PHE A 408 -9.59 -30.59 8.68
CA PHE A 408 -10.95 -30.79 8.19
C PHE A 408 -11.77 -29.49 8.21
N ASN A 409 -11.60 -28.67 9.23
CA ASN A 409 -12.26 -27.36 9.32
C ASN A 409 -11.73 -26.37 8.27
N GLY A 410 -10.43 -26.39 7.97
CA GLY A 410 -9.83 -25.54 6.95
C GLY A 410 -10.28 -25.91 5.52
N GLU A 411 -10.46 -27.20 5.24
CA GLU A 411 -11.00 -27.68 3.95
C GLU A 411 -12.40 -27.11 3.65
N ARG A 412 -13.19 -26.82 4.68
CA ARG A 412 -14.52 -26.21 4.55
C ARG A 412 -14.50 -24.69 4.32
N LYS A 413 -13.34 -24.04 4.48
CA LYS A 413 -13.17 -22.58 4.44
C LYS A 413 -12.03 -22.18 3.51
N LEU A 414 -12.23 -22.41 2.21
CA LEU A 414 -11.21 -22.18 1.19
C LEU A 414 -10.91 -20.67 1.05
N ASN A 415 -9.65 -20.27 1.28
CA ASN A 415 -9.19 -18.91 1.05
C ASN A 415 -7.68 -18.87 0.74
N PRO A 416 -7.24 -19.10 -0.51
CA PRO A 416 -5.82 -19.16 -0.82
C PRO A 416 -5.08 -17.85 -0.52
N TRP A 417 -5.76 -16.71 -0.68
CA TRP A 417 -5.16 -15.39 -0.49
C TRP A 417 -4.73 -15.08 0.95
N ILE A 418 -5.29 -15.80 1.94
CA ILE A 418 -4.87 -15.69 3.34
C ILE A 418 -3.38 -15.97 3.53
N LEU A 419 -2.78 -16.82 2.69
CA LEU A 419 -1.35 -17.13 2.75
C LEU A 419 -0.49 -15.87 2.51
N THR A 420 -0.92 -14.99 1.62
CA THR A 420 -0.21 -13.71 1.38
C THR A 420 -0.26 -12.81 2.61
N LYS A 421 -1.37 -12.82 3.37
CA LYS A 421 -1.51 -12.06 4.62
C LYS A 421 -0.63 -12.64 5.73
N ILE A 422 -0.58 -13.97 5.87
CA ILE A 422 0.31 -14.65 6.82
C ILE A 422 1.76 -14.20 6.57
N LEU A 423 2.21 -14.26 5.32
CA LEU A 423 3.58 -13.86 4.96
C LEU A 423 3.82 -12.37 5.20
N ARG A 424 2.85 -11.51 4.88
CA ARG A 424 2.96 -10.08 5.13
C ARG A 424 3.23 -9.74 6.60
N TYR A 425 2.57 -10.43 7.53
CA TYR A 425 2.68 -10.17 8.96
C TYR A 425 3.83 -10.92 9.63
N HIS A 426 4.04 -12.19 9.27
CA HIS A 426 4.95 -13.10 9.98
C HIS A 426 6.23 -13.43 9.22
N ASN A 427 6.33 -13.04 7.95
CA ASN A 427 7.53 -13.19 7.13
C ASN A 427 7.71 -11.97 6.21
N LYS A 428 7.75 -10.79 6.83
CA LYS A 428 7.66 -9.49 6.15
C LYS A 428 8.73 -9.30 5.07
N ASP A 429 9.97 -9.68 5.35
CA ASP A 429 11.07 -9.52 4.38
C ASP A 429 10.83 -10.36 3.12
N TYR A 430 10.40 -11.62 3.28
CA TYR A 430 10.05 -12.48 2.16
C TYR A 430 8.83 -11.94 1.39
N TYR A 431 7.83 -11.41 2.10
CA TYR A 431 6.67 -10.80 1.47
C TYR A 431 7.08 -9.60 0.59
N GLU A 432 7.87 -8.67 1.11
CA GLU A 432 8.31 -7.47 0.37
C GLU A 432 9.21 -7.82 -0.83
N GLN A 433 10.08 -8.83 -0.69
CA GLN A 433 11.04 -9.20 -1.75
C GLN A 433 10.44 -10.12 -2.82
N THR A 434 9.49 -10.99 -2.47
CA THR A 434 8.99 -12.03 -3.37
C THR A 434 7.50 -11.87 -3.68
N ILE A 435 6.65 -11.81 -2.66
CA ILE A 435 5.19 -11.85 -2.85
C ILE A 435 4.67 -10.53 -3.45
N LYS A 436 5.09 -9.38 -2.90
CA LYS A 436 4.62 -8.06 -3.32
C LYS A 436 4.96 -7.76 -4.79
N PRO A 437 6.18 -8.04 -5.31
CA PRO A 437 6.47 -7.92 -6.74
C PRO A 437 5.59 -8.80 -7.62
N LEU A 438 5.34 -10.06 -7.24
CA LEU A 438 4.47 -10.97 -7.99
C LEU A 438 3.02 -10.47 -8.04
N LEU A 439 2.49 -9.95 -6.93
CA LEU A 439 1.15 -9.34 -6.90
C LEU A 439 1.06 -8.14 -7.85
N LYS A 440 2.09 -7.29 -7.87
CA LYS A 440 2.16 -6.13 -8.77
C LYS A 440 2.25 -6.54 -10.24
N GLN A 441 3.09 -7.52 -10.56
CA GLN A 441 3.22 -8.04 -11.92
C GLN A 441 1.91 -8.64 -12.42
N ASN A 442 1.24 -9.45 -11.60
CA ASN A 442 -0.05 -10.05 -11.94
C ASN A 442 -1.11 -8.97 -12.26
N TYR A 443 -1.15 -7.89 -11.47
CA TYR A 443 -2.03 -6.76 -11.75
C TYR A 443 -1.72 -6.08 -13.10
N GLU A 444 -0.45 -5.78 -13.38
CA GLU A 444 -0.07 -5.14 -14.65
C GLU A 444 -0.35 -6.04 -15.87
N VAL A 445 -0.08 -7.35 -15.77
CA VAL A 445 -0.39 -8.32 -16.82
C VAL A 445 -1.89 -8.36 -17.10
N LYS A 446 -2.74 -8.41 -16.07
CA LYS A 446 -4.20 -8.38 -16.25
C LYS A 446 -4.67 -7.09 -16.89
N LYS A 447 -4.10 -5.95 -16.47
CA LYS A 447 -4.42 -4.67 -17.09
C LYS A 447 -4.04 -4.65 -18.57
N GLN A 448 -2.86 -5.16 -18.94
CA GLN A 448 -2.45 -5.30 -20.33
C GLN A 448 -3.34 -6.27 -21.11
N GLN A 449 -3.74 -7.38 -20.49
CA GLN A 449 -4.66 -8.34 -21.08
C GLN A 449 -6.03 -7.70 -21.35
N LYS A 450 -6.60 -6.96 -20.39
CA LYS A 450 -7.86 -6.21 -20.58
C LYS A 450 -7.78 -5.24 -21.76
N ILE A 451 -6.65 -4.53 -21.89
CA ILE A 451 -6.39 -3.65 -23.04
C ILE A 451 -6.35 -4.49 -24.33
N SER A 452 -5.58 -5.58 -24.36
CA SER A 452 -5.45 -6.47 -25.51
C SER A 452 -6.79 -7.09 -25.93
N ASP A 453 -7.60 -7.57 -24.99
CA ASP A 453 -8.91 -8.17 -25.25
C ASP A 453 -9.88 -7.13 -25.82
N THR A 454 -9.87 -5.91 -25.28
CA THR A 454 -10.63 -4.79 -25.81
C THR A 454 -10.20 -4.46 -27.24
N VAL A 455 -8.88 -4.45 -27.51
CA VAL A 455 -8.33 -4.21 -28.85
C VAL A 455 -8.65 -5.35 -29.82
N GLN A 456 -8.63 -6.61 -29.39
CA GLN A 456 -9.02 -7.75 -30.22
C GLN A 456 -10.52 -7.76 -30.53
N GLN A 457 -11.37 -7.36 -29.57
CA GLN A 457 -12.78 -7.12 -29.86
C GLN A 457 -12.93 -6.04 -30.92
N ILE A 458 -12.09 -5.00 -30.86
CA ILE A 458 -12.05 -3.92 -31.85
C ILE A 458 -11.60 -4.42 -33.23
N GLU A 459 -10.57 -5.26 -33.31
CA GLU A 459 -10.04 -5.81 -34.57
C GLU A 459 -11.06 -6.63 -35.38
N LYS A 460 -12.02 -7.26 -34.70
CA LYS A 460 -13.07 -8.06 -35.36
C LYS A 460 -14.13 -7.21 -36.06
N TYR A 461 -14.16 -5.90 -35.82
CA TYR A 461 -15.08 -5.01 -36.51
C TYR A 461 -14.53 -4.59 -37.87
N GLU A 462 -15.26 -4.93 -38.92
CA GLU A 462 -15.06 -4.32 -40.23
C GLU A 462 -15.69 -2.92 -40.25
N ILE A 463 -14.95 -1.92 -40.76
CA ILE A 463 -15.55 -0.62 -41.03
C ILE A 463 -16.57 -0.78 -42.15
N ASP A 464 -17.85 -0.52 -41.86
CA ASP A 464 -18.86 -0.35 -42.89
C ASP A 464 -18.67 1.00 -43.59
N LEU A 465 -18.08 0.98 -44.79
CA LEU A 465 -17.88 2.18 -45.60
C LEU A 465 -19.21 2.85 -46.00
N LYS A 466 -20.35 2.15 -45.94
CA LYS A 466 -21.69 2.71 -46.24
C LYS A 466 -22.39 3.34 -45.03
N ASP A 467 -21.90 3.11 -43.83
CA ASP A 467 -22.43 3.74 -42.61
C ASP A 467 -22.28 5.27 -42.70
N GLN A 468 -23.34 6.04 -42.51
CA GLN A 468 -23.25 7.50 -42.58
C GLN A 468 -22.61 8.12 -41.33
N PHE A 469 -22.25 7.32 -40.33
CA PHE A 469 -21.70 7.78 -39.07
C PHE A 469 -20.24 8.24 -39.19
N THR A 470 -20.00 9.48 -38.82
CA THR A 470 -18.75 10.20 -39.04
C THR A 470 -18.04 10.56 -37.73
N LEU A 471 -16.80 11.05 -37.84
CA LEU A 471 -16.09 11.64 -36.70
C LEU A 471 -16.83 12.87 -36.12
N ILE A 472 -17.61 13.58 -36.95
CA ILE A 472 -18.44 14.72 -36.51
C ILE A 472 -19.55 14.22 -35.57
N ASP A 473 -20.11 13.04 -35.83
CA ASP A 473 -21.14 12.45 -34.95
C ASP A 473 -20.56 12.04 -33.60
N VAL A 474 -19.31 11.54 -33.59
CA VAL A 474 -18.56 11.25 -32.35
C VAL A 474 -18.30 12.54 -31.58
N SER A 475 -17.77 13.57 -32.24
CA SER A 475 -17.51 14.87 -31.61
C SER A 475 -18.79 15.51 -31.09
N SER A 476 -19.88 15.48 -31.86
CA SER A 476 -21.20 15.98 -31.47
C SER A 476 -21.77 15.22 -30.28
N LYS A 477 -21.66 13.89 -30.25
CA LYS A 477 -22.08 13.10 -29.08
C LYS A 477 -21.24 13.42 -27.84
N ALA A 478 -19.93 13.60 -27.98
CA ALA A 478 -19.04 13.95 -26.88
C ALA A 478 -19.32 15.35 -26.32
N LEU A 479 -19.45 16.36 -27.19
CA LEU A 479 -19.76 17.74 -26.83
C LEU A 479 -21.13 17.87 -26.15
N ASN A 480 -22.10 17.05 -26.57
CA ASN A 480 -23.44 17.01 -25.97
C ASN A 480 -23.51 16.10 -24.73
N GLY A 481 -22.38 15.58 -24.23
CA GLY A 481 -22.33 14.71 -23.06
C GLY A 481 -23.07 13.38 -23.22
N LYS A 482 -23.28 12.92 -24.46
CA LYS A 482 -24.03 11.71 -24.79
C LYS A 482 -23.25 10.41 -24.55
N TYR A 483 -21.96 10.51 -24.19
CA TYR A 483 -21.14 9.36 -23.80
C TYR A 483 -21.07 9.25 -22.28
N GLU A 484 -21.79 8.28 -21.72
CA GLU A 484 -21.86 8.08 -20.27
C GLU A 484 -20.69 7.22 -19.73
N ASN A 485 -20.15 6.28 -20.51
CA ASN A 485 -18.97 5.47 -20.18
C ASN A 485 -17.86 5.71 -21.24
N LYS A 486 -16.68 6.17 -20.82
CA LYS A 486 -15.67 6.74 -21.73
C LYS A 486 -14.94 5.72 -22.60
N LEU A 487 -14.93 4.44 -22.24
CA LEU A 487 -14.18 3.41 -22.99
C LEU A 487 -15.06 2.60 -23.94
N GLU A 488 -16.12 1.96 -23.45
CA GLU A 488 -16.93 1.03 -24.27
C GLU A 488 -17.78 1.72 -25.34
N LEU A 489 -18.46 2.82 -25.01
CA LEU A 489 -19.36 3.52 -25.97
C LEU A 489 -18.59 4.39 -26.96
N VAL A 490 -17.49 5.00 -26.53
CA VAL A 490 -16.57 5.70 -27.42
C VAL A 490 -15.85 4.68 -28.31
N ALA A 491 -15.43 3.53 -27.79
CA ALA A 491 -14.90 2.45 -28.62
C ALA A 491 -15.92 1.97 -29.64
N GLN A 492 -17.18 1.72 -29.28
CA GLN A 492 -18.23 1.30 -30.23
C GLN A 492 -18.49 2.31 -31.36
N ASP A 493 -18.53 3.61 -31.05
CA ASP A 493 -18.74 4.64 -32.08
C ASP A 493 -17.46 4.92 -32.88
N LEU A 494 -16.28 4.86 -32.27
CA LEU A 494 -14.99 4.93 -32.97
C LEU A 494 -14.78 3.72 -33.88
N LEU A 495 -15.27 2.54 -33.49
CA LEU A 495 -15.23 1.32 -34.29
C LEU A 495 -15.96 1.40 -35.63
N ARG A 496 -16.92 2.33 -35.74
CA ARG A 496 -17.64 2.60 -36.99
C ARG A 496 -16.79 3.38 -37.99
N ILE A 497 -15.71 4.00 -37.52
CA ILE A 497 -14.84 4.89 -38.30
C ILE A 497 -13.34 4.55 -38.19
N ILE A 498 -12.92 3.61 -37.33
CA ILE A 498 -11.52 3.20 -37.12
C ILE A 498 -11.42 1.66 -37.13
N LYS A 499 -10.44 1.13 -37.86
CA LYS A 499 -10.06 -0.27 -37.94
C LYS A 499 -8.60 -0.41 -37.55
N VAL A 500 -8.30 -1.36 -36.67
CA VAL A 500 -6.93 -1.70 -36.30
C VAL A 500 -6.47 -2.87 -37.16
N ILE A 501 -5.26 -2.80 -37.70
CA ILE A 501 -4.63 -3.86 -38.49
C ILE A 501 -3.25 -4.17 -37.92
N PRO A 502 -2.91 -5.43 -37.62
CA PRO A 502 -1.57 -5.81 -37.22
C PRO A 502 -0.56 -5.59 -38.35
N CYS A 503 0.60 -5.01 -38.05
CA CYS A 503 1.71 -4.82 -38.98
C CYS A 503 3.03 -5.31 -38.36
N GLN A 504 4.08 -5.45 -39.19
CA GLN A 504 5.36 -6.07 -38.78
C GLN A 504 6.02 -5.42 -37.55
N ASN A 505 5.68 -4.17 -37.21
CA ASN A 505 6.24 -3.42 -36.09
C ASN A 505 5.18 -2.87 -35.10
N GLY A 506 3.97 -3.43 -35.06
CA GLY A 506 2.91 -3.00 -34.13
C GLY A 506 1.53 -2.96 -34.76
N TRP A 507 0.79 -1.87 -34.50
CA TRP A 507 -0.61 -1.69 -34.92
C TRP A 507 -0.73 -0.52 -35.90
N CYS A 508 -1.42 -0.73 -37.02
CA CYS A 508 -1.83 0.31 -37.95
C CYS A 508 -3.32 0.65 -37.74
N PHE A 509 -3.67 1.93 -37.75
CA PHE A 509 -5.05 2.39 -37.68
C PHE A 509 -5.51 2.86 -39.06
N ILE A 510 -6.57 2.27 -39.60
CA ILE A 510 -7.29 2.75 -40.78
C ILE A 510 -8.49 3.54 -40.30
N ILE A 511 -8.60 4.80 -40.74
CA ILE A 511 -9.71 5.68 -40.36
C ILE A 511 -10.55 5.98 -41.59
N LYS A 512 -11.86 6.02 -41.45
CA LYS A 512 -12.81 6.39 -42.48
C LYS A 512 -12.69 7.89 -42.76
N GLU A 513 -12.16 8.24 -43.93
CA GLU A 513 -12.06 9.62 -44.41
C GLU A 513 -13.37 10.10 -45.03
N TYR A 514 -13.69 11.38 -44.84
CA TYR A 514 -14.86 12.03 -45.41
C TYR A 514 -14.44 13.33 -46.08
N ASP A 515 -14.83 13.50 -47.34
CA ASP A 515 -14.76 14.78 -48.03
C ASP A 515 -15.95 15.66 -47.58
N TYR A 516 -15.68 16.72 -46.81
CA TYR A 516 -16.69 17.74 -46.51
C TYR A 516 -16.68 18.83 -47.59
N PHE A 517 -17.85 19.09 -48.19
CA PHE A 517 -18.03 20.14 -49.19
C PHE A 517 -18.73 21.35 -48.56
N ASP A 518 -17.97 22.39 -48.19
CA ASP A 518 -18.54 23.72 -47.97
C ASP A 518 -18.47 24.57 -49.26
N LYS A 519 -19.45 25.44 -49.44
CA LYS A 519 -19.68 26.30 -50.62
C LYS A 519 -18.60 27.37 -50.85
N MET A 520 -17.48 27.38 -50.12
CA MET A 520 -16.41 28.37 -50.28
C MET A 520 -15.01 27.77 -50.15
N GLY A 521 -14.59 26.97 -51.14
CA GLY A 521 -13.17 26.70 -51.41
C GLY A 521 -12.52 25.62 -50.53
N LYS A 522 -11.72 24.77 -51.18
CA LYS A 522 -11.13 23.54 -50.63
C LYS A 522 -10.28 23.80 -49.38
N LYS A 523 -10.64 23.15 -48.27
CA LYS A 523 -9.71 22.81 -47.19
C LYS A 523 -9.93 21.35 -46.79
N HIS A 524 -8.89 20.54 -46.92
CA HIS A 524 -8.88 19.16 -46.44
C HIS A 524 -8.81 19.22 -44.91
N ILE A 525 -9.80 18.67 -44.21
CA ILE A 525 -9.76 18.51 -42.75
C ILE A 525 -9.58 17.01 -42.51
N THR A 526 -8.43 16.64 -41.97
CA THR A 526 -8.04 15.29 -41.61
C THR A 526 -8.51 14.94 -40.20
N ALA A 527 -8.48 13.66 -39.82
CA ALA A 527 -8.75 13.24 -38.46
C ALA A 527 -7.80 13.87 -37.42
N ILE A 528 -6.60 14.30 -37.86
CA ILE A 528 -5.62 15.04 -37.05
C ILE A 528 -6.14 16.44 -36.71
N ASP A 529 -6.71 17.15 -37.67
CA ASP A 529 -7.29 18.49 -37.46
C ASP A 529 -8.46 18.47 -36.44
N ALA A 530 -9.24 17.38 -36.44
CA ALA A 530 -10.32 17.18 -35.46
C ALA A 530 -9.80 16.78 -34.07
N LEU A 531 -8.74 15.96 -34.00
CA LEU A 531 -8.06 15.63 -32.74
C LEU A 531 -7.45 16.89 -32.08
N GLU A 532 -6.86 17.77 -32.89
CA GLU A 532 -6.32 19.06 -32.44
C GLU A 532 -7.41 19.99 -31.89
N GLN A 533 -8.57 20.03 -32.53
CA GLN A 533 -9.70 20.88 -32.13
C GLN A 533 -10.41 20.41 -30.84
N TYR A 534 -10.36 19.12 -30.51
CA TYR A 534 -11.12 18.51 -29.40
C TYR A 534 -10.26 17.77 -28.36
N HIS A 535 -8.94 18.00 -28.35
CA HIS A 535 -7.96 17.29 -27.50
C HIS A 535 -8.26 17.32 -25.99
N SER A 536 -8.97 18.35 -25.50
CA SER A 536 -9.40 18.47 -24.09
C SER A 536 -10.32 17.33 -23.60
N LEU A 537 -10.90 16.56 -24.52
CA LEU A 537 -11.75 15.40 -24.21
C LEU A 537 -10.97 14.08 -24.04
N PHE A 538 -9.69 14.03 -24.46
CA PHE A 538 -8.88 12.80 -24.59
C PHE A 538 -7.76 12.65 -23.54
N GLU A 539 -7.71 13.50 -22.51
CA GLU A 539 -6.68 13.38 -21.48
C GLU A 539 -6.87 12.14 -20.57
N LYS A 540 -5.76 11.38 -20.39
CA LYS A 540 -5.43 10.19 -19.53
C LYS A 540 -5.64 8.77 -20.13
N ILE A 541 -4.75 7.78 -19.97
CA ILE A 541 -3.45 7.60 -19.27
C ILE A 541 -2.48 6.97 -20.29
N GLY A 542 -1.41 7.69 -20.67
CA GLY A 542 -0.36 7.15 -21.55
C GLY A 542 0.50 8.21 -22.25
N MET A 543 -0.04 9.42 -22.46
CA MET A 543 0.72 10.56 -22.97
C MET A 543 0.97 11.54 -21.83
N LYS A 544 2.25 11.89 -21.58
CA LYS A 544 2.63 12.88 -20.57
C LYS A 544 2.86 14.23 -21.25
N PHE A 545 1.93 15.15 -21.04
CA PHE A 545 2.10 16.55 -21.43
C PHE A 545 3.15 17.19 -20.53
N THR A 546 4.13 17.88 -21.12
CA THR A 546 5.17 18.56 -20.33
C THR A 546 5.13 20.06 -20.57
N SER A 547 4.12 20.71 -20.01
CA SER A 547 4.13 22.15 -19.70
C SER A 547 3.12 22.42 -18.59
N ASN A 548 3.41 23.36 -17.70
CA ASN A 548 2.49 23.78 -16.63
C ASN A 548 1.64 24.99 -17.06
N ASN A 549 1.76 25.42 -18.33
CA ASN A 549 1.04 26.55 -18.89
C ASN A 549 -0.13 26.05 -19.76
N GLU A 550 -1.36 26.38 -19.33
CA GLU A 550 -2.63 25.98 -19.99
C GLU A 550 -2.78 26.51 -21.43
N GLY A 551 -1.98 27.50 -21.84
CA GLY A 551 -1.98 28.05 -23.20
C GLY A 551 -0.96 27.42 -24.17
N ILE A 552 -0.13 26.46 -23.72
CA ILE A 552 0.98 25.91 -24.52
C ILE A 552 0.83 24.39 -24.68
N PHE A 553 0.60 23.95 -25.90
CA PHE A 553 0.54 22.52 -26.27
C PHE A 553 1.96 21.93 -26.37
N SER A 554 2.28 20.88 -25.60
CA SER A 554 3.57 20.17 -25.70
C SER A 554 3.40 18.65 -25.61
N VAL A 555 3.78 17.96 -26.68
CA VAL A 555 3.75 16.50 -26.81
C VAL A 555 5.20 15.98 -26.76
N PHE A 556 5.50 15.10 -25.80
CA PHE A 556 6.77 14.38 -25.75
C PHE A 556 6.53 12.87 -25.86
N GLN A 557 7.04 12.27 -26.93
CA GLN A 557 6.86 10.87 -27.31
C GLN A 557 8.07 9.99 -26.94
N GLY A 558 9.07 10.55 -26.23
CA GLY A 558 10.35 9.87 -25.94
C GLY A 558 11.40 10.11 -27.04
N PHE A 559 12.67 9.78 -26.76
CA PHE A 559 13.76 9.84 -27.75
C PHE A 559 13.89 8.51 -28.52
N LYS A 560 14.39 8.58 -29.76
CA LYS A 560 14.62 7.41 -30.64
C LYS A 560 15.57 6.36 -30.03
N TYR A 561 16.50 6.79 -29.18
CA TYR A 561 17.53 5.92 -28.60
C TYR A 561 17.30 5.74 -27.11
N MET A 562 17.51 4.52 -26.61
CA MET A 562 17.45 4.22 -25.18
C MET A 562 18.70 4.76 -24.47
N GLN A 563 18.53 5.11 -23.19
CA GLN A 563 19.65 5.51 -22.34
C GLN A 563 20.61 4.34 -22.14
N LEU A 564 21.91 4.59 -22.27
CA LEU A 564 22.95 3.60 -21.99
C LEU A 564 23.31 3.64 -20.50
N ASP A 565 23.53 2.46 -19.91
CA ASP A 565 23.93 2.32 -18.50
C ASP A 565 25.37 2.78 -18.25
N GLU A 566 26.25 2.61 -19.23
CA GLU A 566 27.65 3.05 -19.19
C GLU A 566 28.00 3.85 -20.45
N VAL A 567 28.82 4.89 -20.29
CA VAL A 567 29.12 5.87 -21.34
C VAL A 567 30.63 6.11 -21.46
N ASP A 568 31.14 6.08 -22.69
CA ASP A 568 32.56 6.39 -22.99
C ASP A 568 32.78 7.91 -22.99
N GLN A 569 33.14 8.42 -21.81
CA GLN A 569 33.31 9.86 -21.59
C GLN A 569 34.40 10.48 -22.47
N ILE A 570 35.42 9.71 -22.87
CA ILE A 570 36.52 10.20 -23.72
C ILE A 570 36.01 10.54 -25.12
N LYS A 571 35.07 9.76 -25.66
CA LYS A 571 34.45 10.05 -26.95
C LYS A 571 33.51 11.25 -26.86
N ILE A 572 32.76 11.36 -25.76
CA ILE A 572 31.86 12.49 -25.53
C ILE A 572 32.65 13.79 -25.38
N GLU A 573 33.73 13.79 -24.62
CA GLU A 573 34.58 14.97 -24.42
C GLU A 573 35.19 15.48 -25.72
N LYS A 574 35.60 14.58 -26.64
CA LYS A 574 36.06 15.00 -27.98
C LYS A 574 34.97 15.70 -28.78
N PHE A 575 33.73 15.22 -28.66
CA PHE A 575 32.58 15.83 -29.33
C PHE A 575 32.20 17.18 -28.68
N LEU A 576 32.17 17.26 -27.35
CA LEU A 576 31.89 18.50 -26.62
C LEU A 576 33.01 19.55 -26.80
N GLY A 577 34.27 19.13 -26.90
CA GLY A 577 35.40 20.00 -27.23
C GLY A 577 35.24 20.64 -28.60
N LEU A 578 34.85 19.86 -29.62
CA LEU A 578 34.54 20.41 -30.95
C LEU A 578 33.43 21.48 -30.89
N VAL A 579 32.37 21.23 -30.11
CA VAL A 579 31.29 22.21 -29.91
C VAL A 579 31.81 23.49 -29.25
N LYS A 580 32.58 23.35 -28.17
CA LYS A 580 33.12 24.46 -27.40
C LYS A 580 34.08 25.32 -28.22
N ASP A 581 35.02 24.68 -28.91
CA ASP A 581 36.12 25.34 -29.59
C ASP A 581 35.70 25.92 -30.95
N THR A 582 34.82 25.21 -31.68
CA THR A 582 34.48 25.57 -33.07
C THR A 582 33.14 26.29 -33.21
N ILE A 583 32.18 26.00 -32.34
CA ILE A 583 30.78 26.44 -32.52
C ILE A 583 30.41 27.54 -31.53
N SER A 584 30.69 27.36 -30.23
CA SER A 584 30.30 28.36 -29.22
C SER A 584 31.34 29.45 -28.98
N ALA A 585 32.54 29.34 -29.59
CA ALA A 585 33.64 30.29 -29.39
C ALA A 585 33.91 30.62 -27.91
N ASN A 586 33.80 29.59 -27.03
CA ASN A 586 33.89 29.69 -25.58
C ASN A 586 32.76 30.47 -24.84
N ASP A 587 31.64 30.81 -25.47
CA ASP A 587 30.46 31.34 -24.75
C ASP A 587 29.64 30.17 -24.17
N GLU A 588 29.73 29.95 -22.85
CA GLU A 588 29.02 28.88 -22.13
C GLU A 588 27.62 29.34 -21.70
N ARG A 589 26.59 29.02 -22.48
CA ARG A 589 25.19 29.23 -22.08
C ARG A 589 24.49 27.93 -21.72
N ASN A 590 24.13 27.82 -20.44
CA ASN A 590 23.13 26.95 -19.79
C ASN A 590 22.67 25.71 -20.57
N VAL A 591 23.50 24.67 -20.59
CA VAL A 591 23.10 23.34 -21.05
C VAL A 591 22.19 22.69 -20.00
N GLY A 592 20.99 22.22 -20.40
CA GLY A 592 20.13 21.38 -19.55
C GLY A 592 18.87 22.05 -18.94
N LYS A 593 18.52 23.29 -19.30
CA LYS A 593 17.22 23.91 -18.93
C LYS A 593 16.27 23.95 -20.12
N LYS A 594 14.98 23.66 -19.88
CA LYS A 594 13.90 23.74 -20.88
C LYS A 594 13.58 25.23 -21.10
N THR A 595 14.00 25.82 -22.22
CA THR A 595 13.92 27.28 -22.43
C THR A 595 12.66 27.75 -23.17
N GLU A 596 11.66 26.90 -23.41
CA GLU A 596 10.45 27.24 -24.20
C GLU A 596 10.77 27.80 -25.61
N THR A 597 12.03 27.67 -26.07
CA THR A 597 12.56 28.19 -27.32
C THR A 597 13.24 27.07 -28.09
N ALA A 598 12.92 26.92 -29.38
CA ALA A 598 13.65 26.05 -30.29
C ALA A 598 15.04 26.67 -30.58
N ILE A 599 16.09 25.85 -30.50
CA ILE A 599 17.45 26.31 -30.84
C ILE A 599 17.59 26.28 -32.36
N ILE A 600 17.92 27.43 -32.96
CA ILE A 600 18.18 27.54 -34.39
C ILE A 600 19.68 27.73 -34.61
N LEU A 601 20.34 26.75 -35.22
CA LEU A 601 21.74 26.86 -35.61
C LEU A 601 21.81 27.31 -37.07
N LYS A 602 22.21 28.58 -37.27
CA LYS A 602 22.44 29.16 -38.60
C LYS A 602 23.92 29.12 -38.94
N GLY A 603 24.25 28.52 -40.10
CA GLY A 603 25.58 28.53 -40.70
C GLY A 603 25.60 29.33 -41.99
N LEU A 604 26.77 29.82 -42.41
CA LEU A 604 26.96 30.31 -43.79
C LEU A 604 26.97 29.11 -44.74
N GLN A 605 26.40 29.28 -45.93
CA GLN A 605 26.35 28.23 -46.94
C GLN A 605 27.77 27.78 -47.33
N GLY A 606 27.97 26.46 -47.49
CA GLY A 606 29.21 25.91 -48.04
C GLY A 606 30.36 25.65 -47.06
N ILE A 607 30.20 25.91 -45.76
CA ILE A 607 31.29 25.79 -44.76
C ILE A 607 31.44 24.39 -44.11
N GLY A 608 30.78 23.35 -44.64
CA GLY A 608 30.99 21.95 -44.22
C GLY A 608 30.40 21.53 -42.86
N LYS A 609 29.54 22.35 -42.24
CA LYS A 609 28.96 22.08 -40.90
C LYS A 609 27.91 20.96 -40.85
N ASN A 610 27.44 20.48 -42.00
CA ASN A 610 26.37 19.48 -42.08
C ASN A 610 26.75 18.14 -41.45
N VAL A 611 28.03 17.75 -41.47
CA VAL A 611 28.50 16.49 -40.86
C VAL A 611 28.19 16.44 -39.36
N PHE A 612 28.41 17.55 -38.64
CA PHE A 612 28.14 17.66 -37.22
C PHE A 612 26.64 17.81 -36.93
N THR A 613 25.96 18.72 -37.63
CA THR A 613 24.56 19.02 -37.37
C THR A 613 23.64 17.84 -37.72
N ASN A 614 24.02 17.00 -38.68
CA ASN A 614 23.29 15.78 -39.01
C ASN A 614 23.29 14.77 -37.86
N VAL A 615 24.39 14.67 -37.11
CA VAL A 615 24.49 13.80 -35.92
C VAL A 615 23.56 14.29 -34.81
N LEU A 616 23.55 15.61 -34.55
CA LEU A 616 22.63 16.20 -33.56
C LEU A 616 21.16 16.00 -33.94
N CYS A 617 20.82 16.19 -35.22
CA CYS A 617 19.47 15.94 -35.70
C CYS A 617 19.07 14.46 -35.60
N GLU A 618 20.02 13.55 -35.77
CA GLU A 618 19.76 12.12 -35.62
C GLU A 618 19.52 11.74 -34.16
N LEU A 619 20.32 12.26 -33.22
CA LEU A 619 20.09 12.06 -31.78
C LEU A 619 18.73 12.60 -31.33
N LEU A 620 18.30 13.72 -31.90
CA LEU A 620 17.00 14.35 -31.66
C LEU A 620 15.97 14.00 -32.75
N ALA A 621 16.08 12.80 -33.35
CA ALA A 621 15.14 12.37 -34.38
C ALA A 621 13.69 12.45 -33.85
N GLY A 622 12.80 13.05 -34.65
CA GLY A 622 11.43 13.39 -34.25
C GLY A 622 11.27 14.84 -33.78
N TYR A 623 12.26 15.39 -33.07
CA TYR A 623 12.25 16.76 -32.53
C TYR A 623 13.29 17.69 -33.16
N SER A 624 13.84 17.34 -34.32
CA SER A 624 14.74 18.23 -35.04
C SER A 624 14.39 18.39 -36.52
N SER A 625 14.82 19.52 -37.09
CA SER A 625 14.67 19.85 -38.51
C SER A 625 16.04 19.97 -39.17
N LYS A 626 16.29 19.10 -40.15
CA LYS A 626 17.57 19.04 -40.88
C LYS A 626 17.56 20.08 -42.00
N ASN A 627 18.48 21.05 -41.89
CA ASN A 627 18.93 21.95 -42.96
C ASN A 627 17.81 22.68 -43.73
N ILE A 628 17.09 23.56 -43.03
CA ILE A 628 16.11 24.48 -43.59
C ILE A 628 16.83 25.43 -44.56
N THR A 629 16.38 25.48 -45.81
CA THR A 629 16.97 26.28 -46.89
C THR A 629 16.17 27.53 -47.23
N ASP A 630 14.88 27.55 -46.89
CA ASP A 630 13.97 28.67 -47.13
C ASP A 630 13.64 29.38 -45.81
N ILE A 631 13.68 30.71 -45.82
CA ILE A 631 13.34 31.51 -44.65
C ILE A 631 11.83 31.44 -44.38
N ASP A 632 11.00 31.26 -45.41
CA ASP A 632 9.54 31.20 -45.27
C ASP A 632 9.10 29.95 -44.50
N ASP A 633 9.92 28.90 -44.47
CA ASP A 633 9.68 27.72 -43.62
C ASP A 633 9.89 28.02 -42.13
N LEU A 634 10.64 29.09 -41.81
CA LEU A 634 10.99 29.50 -40.46
C LEU A 634 10.12 30.66 -39.92
N VAL A 635 9.71 31.59 -40.79
CA VAL A 635 8.94 32.82 -40.45
C VAL A 635 7.64 33.01 -41.25
N GLY A 636 7.31 32.09 -42.16
CA GLY A 636 6.07 32.13 -42.94
C GLY A 636 4.83 31.78 -42.12
N LYS A 637 3.65 31.88 -42.76
CA LYS A 637 2.33 31.81 -42.09
C LYS A 637 2.06 30.53 -41.28
N PHE A 638 2.82 29.45 -41.46
CA PHE A 638 2.53 28.14 -40.86
C PHE A 638 3.65 27.57 -39.99
N ASN A 639 4.81 28.24 -39.81
CA ASN A 639 5.91 27.87 -38.89
C ASN A 639 6.27 26.36 -38.77
N THR A 640 5.98 25.58 -39.81
CA THR A 640 5.87 24.11 -39.70
C THR A 640 7.23 23.45 -39.47
N ALA A 641 8.32 24.12 -39.89
CA ALA A 641 9.67 23.59 -39.72
C ALA A 641 10.25 23.78 -38.30
N ILE A 642 9.65 24.62 -37.47
CA ILE A 642 10.09 24.88 -36.08
C ILE A 642 9.09 24.37 -35.04
N GLU A 643 7.84 24.15 -35.43
CA GLU A 643 6.78 23.68 -34.55
C GLU A 643 7.06 22.27 -34.00
N ASN A 644 6.95 22.11 -32.68
CA ASN A 644 7.26 20.88 -31.94
C ASN A 644 8.72 20.37 -32.10
N LYS A 645 9.66 21.24 -32.49
CA LYS A 645 11.09 20.92 -32.62
C LYS A 645 11.91 21.54 -31.49
N MET A 646 12.87 20.79 -30.98
CA MET A 646 13.91 21.25 -30.03
C MET A 646 15.10 21.90 -30.76
N LEU A 647 15.40 21.45 -31.98
CA LEU A 647 16.56 21.89 -32.75
C LEU A 647 16.20 22.07 -34.23
N ALA A 648 16.47 23.23 -34.80
CA ALA A 648 16.40 23.46 -36.24
C ALA A 648 17.78 23.89 -36.77
N ILE A 649 18.19 23.30 -37.89
CA ILE A 649 19.44 23.62 -38.56
C ILE A 649 19.13 24.40 -39.82
N ALA A 650 19.78 25.53 -40.03
CA ALA A 650 19.54 26.38 -41.18
C ALA A 650 20.89 26.86 -41.77
N ASN A 651 21.72 25.89 -42.19
CA ASN A 651 23.08 26.12 -42.65
C ASN A 651 23.16 26.58 -44.12
N GLU A 652 22.08 26.37 -44.89
CA GLU A 652 22.03 26.63 -46.33
C GLU A 652 20.96 27.66 -46.71
N MET A 653 20.46 28.43 -45.74
CA MET A 653 19.58 29.55 -46.04
C MET A 653 20.31 30.61 -46.86
N LYS A 654 19.71 31.03 -47.98
CA LYS A 654 20.18 32.19 -48.74
C LYS A 654 20.17 33.43 -47.84
N ASN A 655 21.25 34.20 -47.84
CA ASN A 655 21.27 35.48 -47.13
C ASN A 655 20.36 36.46 -47.87
N PHE A 656 19.39 37.06 -47.18
CA PHE A 656 18.63 38.19 -47.75
C PHE A 656 19.55 39.41 -47.81
N GLY A 657 19.92 39.83 -49.02
CA GLY A 657 20.81 40.97 -49.26
C GLY A 657 21.94 40.75 -50.29
N GLU A 658 21.95 39.64 -51.02
CA GLU A 658 22.67 39.50 -52.30
C GLU A 658 21.69 39.28 -53.45
#